data_AF-A0A8J6ZHD4-F1
#
_entry.id   AF-A0A8J6ZHD4-F1
#
_cell.length_a   1.000
_cell.length_b   1.000
_cell.length_c   1.000
_cell.angle_alpha   90.00
_cell.angle_beta   90.00
_cell.angle_gamma   90.00
#
_symmetry.space_group_name_H-M   'P 1'
#
loop_
_entity.id
_entity.type
_entity.pdbx_description
1 polymer ?
#
loop_
_entity_poly.entity_id
_entity_poly.type
_entity_poly.pdbx_seq_one_letter_code
_entity_poly.pdbx_strand_id
1 'polypeptide(L)'
;MTFTQVAELYRSVGKTKKCTFIFCADHGVAAENVSAYPQATTADMVRNYLVDAGAAANVFAKFAYSELYIVDVGVDADLSNLEAYGLVNRKISRGTKNITQGPAMTVDDAMKSVRIGKKLAEEAIAAGCNCFLLGEMGIANTTVAAAITAAYFGRKPEDVTGRGTNIDDETFRRKVEVVRRAIAVNKPDSNSMLDVLTKVGGYEFGAMAGVIIAAYHHNCIVMLDGFNSSVAALIAEDILPQSVDCLIASHVSREVGHKKILKYLDLQPIFNLDLALGEAIGASIAARVLDNIVYIMVCGPDDDFDGELKEEDPALEGLKRQLGLEDVDGLDTIDDIRDFVGDEIQIQEIPIDFHVSELSEHRMESVELPFSTNLRNIPRAYPISVRVIGENDDDVVAATDRTFNFYLQTMPHLHDRPMKNCRDILDSLTKPRGSLGHLEEIAIQVAGISNEDQPSKKLRHAALAFTNTENCMSIVDPEHYNPAAKGARRDLSTDFSATARTFGMKIFVGVVDPVGNLNVAFNFGRNIAEEISFDTPIIALTDLGHLLEDKVAEKFSDALLNADGSLKFPPEEFLQHVPKKFQCMTSALIGAIVAAAHNSTLVVVDMGAIDIITRYLEEICPEVRPFVLRSAQLIVYRNEDGTPLGFDGEAACMGVEVVEAALTALNDMKTFDETGVTKAIK
;
A
#
# COMPACT_ATOMS: atom_id res chain seq x y z
N MET A 1 -10.96 5.21 8.56
CA MET A 1 -9.93 5.26 9.62
C MET A 1 -8.78 6.19 9.24
N THR A 2 -8.27 7.01 10.16
CA THR A 2 -7.00 7.77 10.01
C THR A 2 -5.82 6.95 10.52
N PHE A 3 -4.59 7.26 10.09
CA PHE A 3 -3.41 6.54 10.60
C PHE A 3 -3.22 6.68 12.11
N THR A 4 -3.64 7.80 12.70
CA THR A 4 -3.64 7.98 14.16
C THR A 4 -4.57 6.99 14.86
N GLN A 5 -5.80 6.83 14.35
CA GLN A 5 -6.76 5.84 14.87
C GLN A 5 -6.20 4.41 14.74
N VAL A 6 -5.50 4.12 13.64
CA VAL A 6 -4.84 2.83 13.45
C VAL A 6 -3.72 2.61 14.46
N ALA A 7 -2.87 3.61 14.70
CA ALA A 7 -1.81 3.52 15.67
C ALA A 7 -2.34 3.31 17.09
N GLU A 8 -3.41 4.01 17.48
CA GLU A 8 -4.10 3.80 18.76
C GLU A 8 -4.61 2.37 18.90
N LEU A 9 -5.23 1.84 17.85
CA LEU A 9 -5.69 0.46 17.82
C LEU A 9 -4.51 -0.51 18.01
N TYR A 10 -3.39 -0.30 17.32
CA TYR A 10 -2.23 -1.17 17.41
C TYR A 10 -1.43 -1.06 18.72
N ARG A 11 -1.46 0.09 19.41
CA ARG A 11 -0.88 0.20 20.77
C ARG A 11 -1.46 -0.84 21.72
N SER A 12 -2.73 -1.21 21.53
CA SER A 12 -3.39 -2.21 22.37
C SER A 12 -3.05 -3.66 21.99
N VAL A 13 -2.60 -3.94 20.75
CA VAL A 13 -2.46 -5.32 20.23
C VAL A 13 -0.99 -5.75 20.02
N GLY A 14 -0.04 -4.82 19.97
CA GLY A 14 1.42 -5.10 19.99
C GLY A 14 2.03 -5.79 18.76
N LYS A 15 1.24 -6.45 17.89
CA LYS A 15 1.66 -7.04 16.61
C LYS A 15 0.54 -7.01 15.56
N THR A 16 0.90 -6.88 14.28
CA THR A 16 -0.03 -7.04 13.15
C THR A 16 0.00 -8.50 12.66
N LYS A 17 -1.13 -9.22 12.70
CA LYS A 17 -1.28 -10.49 11.96
C LYS A 17 -2.27 -10.26 10.83
N LYS A 18 -1.79 -10.46 9.60
CA LYS A 18 -2.52 -10.17 8.37
C LYS A 18 -3.06 -11.45 7.73
N CYS A 19 -4.29 -11.39 7.26
CA CYS A 19 -4.89 -12.43 6.43
C CYS A 19 -5.43 -11.82 5.13
N THR A 20 -5.01 -12.38 4.00
CA THR A 20 -5.51 -12.05 2.67
C THR A 20 -6.60 -13.04 2.30
N PHE A 21 -7.79 -12.55 2.00
CA PHE A 21 -8.87 -13.38 1.46
C PHE A 21 -9.10 -13.05 -0.01
N ILE A 22 -9.02 -14.08 -0.85
CA ILE A 22 -9.43 -14.00 -2.26
C ILE A 22 -10.73 -14.78 -2.41
N PHE A 23 -11.83 -14.05 -2.55
CA PHE A 23 -13.15 -14.66 -2.77
C PHE A 23 -13.40 -14.89 -4.26
N CYS A 24 -13.63 -16.15 -4.63
CA CYS A 24 -13.74 -16.59 -6.01
C CYS A 24 -15.18 -16.97 -6.36
N ALA A 25 -15.72 -16.37 -7.42
CA ALA A 25 -17.03 -16.70 -7.96
C ALA A 25 -17.16 -16.36 -9.44
N ASP A 26 -18.06 -17.08 -10.12
CA ASP A 26 -18.39 -16.82 -11.52
C ASP A 26 -19.72 -16.07 -11.68
N HIS A 27 -19.82 -15.34 -12.78
CA HIS A 27 -21.01 -14.55 -13.09
C HIS A 27 -21.68 -14.99 -14.38
N GLY A 28 -22.98 -15.32 -14.33
CA GLY A 28 -23.73 -15.69 -15.53
C GLY A 28 -23.78 -14.59 -16.60
N VAL A 29 -23.49 -13.33 -16.23
CA VAL A 29 -23.35 -12.22 -17.19
C VAL A 29 -22.13 -12.35 -18.11
N ALA A 30 -21.16 -13.22 -17.78
CA ALA A 30 -20.03 -13.53 -18.66
C ALA A 30 -20.49 -14.03 -20.04
N ALA A 31 -21.67 -14.67 -20.13
CA ALA A 31 -22.29 -15.10 -21.38
C ALA A 31 -22.59 -13.94 -22.37
N GLU A 32 -22.60 -12.69 -21.89
CA GLU A 32 -22.79 -11.49 -22.71
C GLU A 32 -21.49 -10.97 -23.34
N ASN A 33 -20.37 -11.68 -23.21
CA ASN A 33 -19.07 -11.34 -23.80
C ASN A 33 -18.59 -9.93 -23.42
N VAL A 34 -18.57 -9.67 -22.10
CA VAL A 34 -18.17 -8.39 -21.48
C VAL A 34 -16.73 -8.40 -20.91
N SER A 35 -16.01 -9.50 -21.11
CA SER A 35 -14.63 -9.71 -20.66
C SER A 35 -13.76 -10.21 -21.81
N ALA A 36 -12.48 -9.84 -21.80
CA ALA A 36 -11.48 -10.39 -22.72
C ALA A 36 -11.15 -11.86 -22.45
N TYR A 37 -11.48 -12.39 -21.26
CA TYR A 37 -11.16 -13.76 -20.85
C TYR A 37 -12.43 -14.62 -20.81
N PRO A 38 -12.35 -15.91 -21.18
CA PRO A 38 -13.46 -16.83 -21.05
C PRO A 38 -13.77 -17.11 -19.57
N GLN A 39 -15.02 -17.43 -19.26
CA GLN A 39 -15.47 -17.66 -17.89
C GLN A 39 -14.66 -18.75 -17.16
N ALA A 40 -14.22 -19.80 -17.88
CA ALA A 40 -13.39 -20.87 -17.32
C ALA A 40 -12.07 -20.39 -16.70
N THR A 41 -11.57 -19.20 -17.07
CA THR A 41 -10.36 -18.61 -16.49
C THR A 41 -10.46 -18.43 -14.98
N THR A 42 -11.66 -18.23 -14.40
CA THR A 42 -11.84 -18.19 -12.93
C THR A 42 -11.31 -19.46 -12.27
N ALA A 43 -11.71 -20.63 -12.78
CA ALA A 43 -11.27 -21.92 -12.25
C ALA A 43 -9.78 -22.18 -12.50
N ASP A 44 -9.25 -21.74 -13.65
CA ASP A 44 -7.82 -21.83 -13.94
C ASP A 44 -6.99 -21.00 -12.96
N MET A 45 -7.44 -19.79 -12.63
CA MET A 45 -6.78 -18.95 -11.63
C MET A 45 -6.85 -19.54 -10.22
N VAL A 46 -7.98 -20.16 -9.83
CA VAL A 46 -8.05 -20.87 -8.54
C VAL A 46 -7.03 -22.01 -8.47
N ARG A 47 -6.82 -22.76 -9.56
CA ARG A 47 -5.73 -23.75 -9.62
C ARG A 47 -4.36 -23.09 -9.53
N ASN A 48 -4.13 -21.99 -10.26
CA ASN A 48 -2.88 -21.25 -10.19
C ASN A 48 -2.59 -20.78 -8.74
N TYR A 49 -3.59 -20.24 -8.02
CA TYR A 49 -3.38 -19.78 -6.64
C TYR A 49 -2.92 -20.90 -5.71
N LEU A 50 -3.42 -22.13 -5.88
CA LEU A 50 -3.25 -23.23 -4.91
C LEU A 50 -2.17 -24.24 -5.31
N VAL A 51 -1.98 -24.48 -6.60
CA VAL A 51 -1.07 -25.52 -7.13
C VAL A 51 0.23 -24.90 -7.60
N ASP A 52 0.14 -23.93 -8.51
CA ASP A 52 1.33 -23.28 -9.05
C ASP A 52 1.87 -22.20 -8.11
N ALA A 53 1.00 -21.58 -7.31
CA ALA A 53 1.29 -20.49 -6.40
C ALA A 53 2.03 -19.30 -7.06
N GLY A 54 1.70 -19.00 -8.32
CA GLY A 54 2.40 -18.00 -9.14
C GLY A 54 1.59 -16.77 -9.51
N ALA A 55 0.38 -16.60 -8.98
CA ALA A 55 -0.44 -15.44 -9.30
C ALA A 55 -0.04 -14.19 -8.49
N ALA A 56 -0.61 -13.03 -8.84
CA ALA A 56 -0.34 -11.79 -8.12
C ALA A 56 -0.79 -11.91 -6.65
N ALA A 57 -1.95 -12.51 -6.36
CA ALA A 57 -2.41 -12.77 -4.99
C ALA A 57 -1.34 -13.50 -4.13
N ASN A 58 -0.69 -14.53 -4.66
CA ASN A 58 0.35 -15.28 -3.94
C ASN A 58 1.56 -14.40 -3.65
N VAL A 59 2.04 -13.71 -4.68
CA VAL A 59 3.22 -12.84 -4.61
C VAL A 59 2.99 -11.71 -3.60
N PHE A 60 1.84 -11.05 -3.67
CA PHE A 60 1.55 -9.88 -2.85
C PHE A 60 1.08 -10.22 -1.44
N ALA A 61 0.44 -11.38 -1.21
CA ALA A 61 0.20 -11.85 0.16
C ALA A 61 1.54 -12.14 0.87
N LYS A 62 2.47 -12.81 0.17
CA LYS A 62 3.82 -13.05 0.69
C LYS A 62 4.60 -11.74 0.91
N PHE A 63 4.52 -10.80 -0.04
CA PHE A 63 5.10 -9.47 0.11
C PHE A 63 4.60 -8.78 1.38
N ALA A 64 3.30 -8.83 1.66
CA ALA A 64 2.67 -8.22 2.82
C ALA A 64 2.80 -9.03 4.13
N TYR A 65 3.55 -10.13 4.15
CA TYR A 65 3.61 -11.06 5.29
C TYR A 65 2.22 -11.51 5.77
N SER A 66 1.33 -11.75 4.81
CA SER A 66 -0.08 -12.07 5.03
C SER A 66 -0.36 -13.54 4.70
N GLU A 67 -1.15 -14.20 5.54
CA GLU A 67 -1.63 -15.56 5.29
C GLU A 67 -2.72 -15.53 4.21
N LEU A 68 -2.53 -16.28 3.13
CA LEU A 68 -3.42 -16.25 1.96
C LEU A 68 -4.48 -17.36 2.03
N TYR A 69 -5.75 -16.98 1.96
CA TYR A 69 -6.89 -17.87 1.86
C TYR A 69 -7.61 -17.69 0.53
N ILE A 70 -7.73 -18.79 -0.22
CA ILE A 70 -8.51 -18.84 -1.45
C ILE A 70 -9.86 -19.46 -1.13
N VAL A 71 -10.93 -18.69 -1.32
CA VAL A 71 -12.28 -19.07 -0.90
C VAL A 71 -13.19 -19.21 -2.12
N ASP A 72 -13.63 -20.43 -2.40
CA ASP A 72 -14.63 -20.67 -3.43
C ASP A 72 -16.03 -20.44 -2.85
N VAL A 73 -16.64 -19.32 -3.23
CA VAL A 73 -18.03 -18.99 -2.85
C VAL A 73 -19.01 -19.19 -4.00
N GLY A 74 -18.53 -19.36 -5.23
CA GLY A 74 -19.41 -19.64 -6.36
C GLY A 74 -18.76 -19.85 -7.72
N VAL A 75 -17.58 -20.47 -7.82
CA VAL A 75 -16.96 -20.76 -9.12
C VAL A 75 -17.80 -21.79 -9.89
N ASP A 76 -18.01 -21.60 -11.21
CA ASP A 76 -18.74 -22.53 -12.09
C ASP A 76 -17.86 -23.70 -12.55
N ALA A 77 -17.31 -24.41 -11.56
CA ALA A 77 -16.53 -25.62 -11.73
C ALA A 77 -16.68 -26.51 -10.50
N ASP A 78 -16.31 -27.79 -10.64
CA ASP A 78 -16.05 -28.64 -9.48
C ASP A 78 -14.55 -28.50 -9.16
N LEU A 79 -14.27 -27.98 -7.97
CA LEU A 79 -12.93 -27.72 -7.46
C LEU A 79 -12.65 -28.51 -6.17
N SER A 80 -13.50 -29.49 -5.84
CA SER A 80 -13.36 -30.30 -4.61
C SER A 80 -11.99 -30.98 -4.50
N ASN A 81 -11.39 -31.33 -5.63
CA ASN A 81 -10.03 -31.89 -5.68
C ASN A 81 -8.94 -30.90 -5.23
N LEU A 82 -9.23 -29.60 -5.17
CA LEU A 82 -8.30 -28.56 -4.71
C LEU A 82 -8.37 -28.30 -3.20
N GLU A 83 -9.33 -28.90 -2.47
CA GLU A 83 -9.37 -28.82 -1.00
C GLU A 83 -8.10 -29.41 -0.37
N ALA A 84 -7.54 -30.47 -1.00
CA ALA A 84 -6.25 -31.05 -0.62
C ALA A 84 -5.05 -30.09 -0.76
N TYR A 85 -5.22 -29.00 -1.50
CA TYR A 85 -4.21 -27.95 -1.69
C TYR A 85 -4.54 -26.67 -0.89
N GLY A 86 -5.55 -26.70 -0.01
CA GLY A 86 -5.91 -25.57 0.85
C GLY A 86 -7.06 -24.70 0.33
N LEU A 87 -7.85 -25.16 -0.66
CA LEU A 87 -9.06 -24.44 -1.05
C LEU A 87 -10.07 -24.39 0.11
N VAL A 88 -10.51 -23.20 0.48
CA VAL A 88 -11.63 -23.03 1.42
C VAL A 88 -12.94 -23.13 0.64
N ASN A 89 -13.53 -24.33 0.62
CA ASN A 89 -14.80 -24.56 -0.07
C ASN A 89 -16.00 -24.03 0.75
N ARG A 90 -16.66 -23.00 0.23
CA ARG A 90 -17.91 -22.41 0.78
C ARG A 90 -18.93 -22.17 -0.34
N LYS A 91 -18.86 -22.97 -1.42
CA LYS A 91 -19.63 -22.75 -2.65
C LYS A 91 -21.12 -22.68 -2.36
N ILE A 92 -21.76 -21.57 -2.75
CA ILE A 92 -23.19 -21.37 -2.60
C ILE A 92 -23.94 -22.01 -3.77
N SER A 93 -23.47 -21.71 -4.99
CA SER A 93 -23.96 -22.23 -6.25
C SER A 93 -22.83 -22.25 -7.28
N ARG A 94 -23.04 -22.89 -8.42
CA ARG A 94 -22.15 -22.79 -9.59
C ARG A 94 -22.46 -21.52 -10.38
N GLY A 95 -21.72 -20.47 -10.06
CA GLY A 95 -21.93 -19.13 -10.60
C GLY A 95 -23.25 -18.50 -10.16
N THR A 96 -23.31 -17.18 -10.30
CA THR A 96 -24.59 -16.44 -10.25
C THR A 96 -25.34 -16.58 -11.57
N LYS A 97 -26.66 -16.33 -11.54
CA LYS A 97 -27.48 -16.26 -12.76
C LYS A 97 -27.12 -15.02 -13.58
N ASN A 98 -27.45 -15.03 -14.87
CA ASN A 98 -27.23 -13.88 -15.75
C ASN A 98 -28.16 -12.72 -15.38
N ILE A 99 -27.57 -11.65 -14.85
CA ILE A 99 -28.28 -10.43 -14.38
C ILE A 99 -29.06 -9.72 -15.49
N THR A 100 -28.83 -10.04 -16.76
CA THR A 100 -29.63 -9.46 -17.87
C THR A 100 -30.93 -10.18 -18.15
N GLN A 101 -31.16 -11.33 -17.50
CA GLN A 101 -32.35 -12.17 -17.68
C GLN A 101 -33.22 -12.22 -16.42
N GLY A 102 -32.70 -11.78 -15.27
CA GLY A 102 -33.35 -11.84 -13.98
C GLY A 102 -32.34 -11.62 -12.85
N PRO A 103 -32.70 -11.93 -11.59
CA PRO A 103 -31.83 -11.69 -10.45
C PRO A 103 -30.62 -12.64 -10.44
N ALA A 104 -29.48 -12.12 -10.00
CA ALA A 104 -28.23 -12.87 -9.85
C ALA A 104 -28.39 -14.11 -8.96
N MET A 105 -29.12 -13.97 -7.85
CA MET A 105 -29.27 -14.99 -6.83
C MET A 105 -30.59 -14.84 -6.06
N THR A 106 -30.85 -15.73 -5.11
CA THR A 106 -31.96 -15.55 -4.15
C THR A 106 -31.53 -14.67 -2.98
N VAL A 107 -32.49 -14.09 -2.24
CA VAL A 107 -32.18 -13.31 -1.03
C VAL A 107 -31.46 -14.17 0.02
N ASP A 108 -31.83 -15.45 0.13
CA ASP A 108 -31.18 -16.39 1.04
C ASP A 108 -29.72 -16.64 0.66
N ASP A 109 -29.43 -16.76 -0.65
CA ASP A 109 -28.06 -16.89 -1.13
C ASP A 109 -27.22 -15.64 -0.87
N ALA A 110 -27.82 -14.45 -1.08
CA ALA A 110 -27.16 -13.17 -0.78
C ALA A 110 -26.81 -13.08 0.71
N MET A 111 -27.77 -13.34 1.61
CA MET A 111 -27.50 -13.37 3.05
C MET A 111 -26.49 -14.47 3.43
N LYS A 112 -26.54 -15.63 2.78
CA LYS A 112 -25.58 -16.73 3.01
C LYS A 112 -24.16 -16.30 2.65
N SER A 113 -23.96 -15.56 1.57
CA SER A 113 -22.65 -15.04 1.19
C SER A 113 -22.06 -14.11 2.26
N VAL A 114 -22.85 -13.19 2.81
CA VAL A 114 -22.45 -12.32 3.92
C VAL A 114 -22.09 -13.13 5.17
N ARG A 115 -22.89 -14.14 5.52
CA ARG A 115 -22.61 -15.00 6.69
C ARG A 115 -21.32 -15.81 6.51
N ILE A 116 -21.01 -16.28 5.29
CA ILE A 116 -19.76 -16.99 5.00
C ILE A 116 -18.56 -16.09 5.30
N GLY A 117 -18.55 -14.87 4.76
CA GLY A 117 -17.48 -13.91 4.99
C GLY A 117 -17.28 -13.58 6.47
N LYS A 118 -18.39 -13.30 7.16
CA LYS A 118 -18.38 -13.01 8.60
C LYS A 118 -17.75 -14.16 9.40
N LYS A 119 -18.20 -15.39 9.14
CA LYS A 119 -17.69 -16.57 9.84
C LYS A 119 -16.20 -16.81 9.60
N LEU A 120 -15.74 -16.67 8.35
CA LEU A 120 -14.31 -16.84 8.03
C LEU A 120 -13.43 -15.79 8.70
N ALA A 121 -13.91 -14.54 8.79
CA ALA A 121 -13.22 -13.49 9.51
C ALA A 121 -13.15 -13.77 11.01
N GLU A 122 -14.26 -14.18 11.63
CA GLU A 122 -14.30 -14.57 13.05
C GLU A 122 -13.35 -15.75 13.35
N GLU A 123 -13.28 -16.75 12.46
CA GLU A 123 -12.32 -17.87 12.54
C GLU A 123 -10.87 -17.37 12.48
N ALA A 124 -10.55 -16.45 11.56
CA ALA A 124 -9.21 -15.87 11.44
C ALA A 124 -8.85 -14.98 12.64
N ILE A 125 -9.80 -14.21 13.18
CA ILE A 125 -9.64 -13.39 14.39
C ILE A 125 -9.36 -14.27 15.60
N ALA A 126 -10.09 -15.37 15.76
CA ALA A 126 -9.81 -16.35 16.81
C ALA A 126 -8.40 -16.96 16.67
N ALA A 127 -7.86 -17.04 15.45
CA ALA A 127 -6.47 -17.41 15.17
C ALA A 127 -5.47 -16.24 15.30
N GLY A 128 -5.91 -15.08 15.82
CA GLY A 128 -5.09 -13.90 16.10
C GLY A 128 -4.97 -12.88 14.97
N CYS A 129 -5.72 -13.02 13.87
CA CYS A 129 -5.73 -12.03 12.80
C CYS A 129 -6.36 -10.71 13.27
N ASN A 130 -5.74 -9.59 12.92
CA ASN A 130 -6.27 -8.25 13.22
C ASN A 130 -6.23 -7.28 12.03
N CYS A 131 -5.80 -7.75 10.85
CA CYS A 131 -5.78 -6.96 9.62
C CYS A 131 -6.15 -7.84 8.42
N PHE A 132 -7.23 -7.50 7.72
CA PHE A 132 -7.71 -8.23 6.56
C PHE A 132 -7.37 -7.50 5.27
N LEU A 133 -6.82 -8.24 4.30
CA LEU A 133 -6.57 -7.74 2.94
C LEU A 133 -7.60 -8.38 2.01
N LEU A 134 -8.50 -7.58 1.45
CA LEU A 134 -9.59 -8.10 0.63
C LEU A 134 -9.24 -8.11 -0.85
N GLY A 135 -9.38 -9.28 -1.46
CA GLY A 135 -9.31 -9.47 -2.89
C GLY A 135 -10.38 -10.43 -3.37
N GLU A 136 -10.46 -10.56 -4.69
CA GLU A 136 -11.49 -11.33 -5.35
C GLU A 136 -10.99 -11.80 -6.71
N MET A 137 -11.65 -12.84 -7.25
CA MET A 137 -11.39 -13.35 -8.58
C MET A 137 -12.68 -13.84 -9.21
N GLY A 138 -13.06 -13.26 -10.35
CA GLY A 138 -14.26 -13.68 -11.07
C GLY A 138 -14.36 -13.04 -12.44
N ILE A 139 -14.53 -13.84 -13.49
CA ILE A 139 -14.73 -13.28 -14.83
C ILE A 139 -16.07 -12.52 -14.90
N ALA A 140 -16.01 -11.29 -15.40
CA ALA A 140 -17.11 -10.32 -15.53
C ALA A 140 -17.56 -9.59 -14.24
N ASN A 141 -16.88 -9.80 -13.10
CA ASN A 141 -17.10 -9.10 -11.83
C ASN A 141 -17.16 -7.55 -11.95
N THR A 142 -16.33 -6.92 -12.78
CA THR A 142 -16.34 -5.45 -12.95
C THR A 142 -17.61 -4.94 -13.64
N THR A 143 -18.29 -5.79 -14.42
CA THR A 143 -19.63 -5.49 -14.95
C THR A 143 -20.66 -5.49 -13.83
N VAL A 144 -20.54 -6.46 -12.91
CA VAL A 144 -21.40 -6.60 -11.73
C VAL A 144 -21.18 -5.42 -10.76
N ALA A 145 -19.93 -5.06 -10.48
CA ALA A 145 -19.58 -3.88 -9.69
C ALA A 145 -20.12 -2.58 -10.30
N ALA A 146 -20.03 -2.42 -11.62
CA ALA A 146 -20.63 -1.27 -12.32
C ALA A 146 -22.17 -1.26 -12.20
N ALA A 147 -22.82 -2.42 -12.28
CA ALA A 147 -24.27 -2.55 -12.12
C ALA A 147 -24.73 -2.21 -10.69
N ILE A 148 -24.03 -2.71 -9.66
CA ILE A 148 -24.28 -2.36 -8.25
C ILE A 148 -24.12 -0.85 -8.06
N THR A 149 -22.99 -0.28 -8.53
CA THR A 149 -22.68 1.15 -8.37
C THR A 149 -23.70 2.04 -9.08
N ALA A 150 -24.12 1.68 -10.30
CA ALA A 150 -25.14 2.42 -11.05
C ALA A 150 -26.51 2.34 -10.36
N ALA A 151 -26.92 1.15 -9.92
CA ALA A 151 -28.18 0.91 -9.23
C ALA A 151 -28.27 1.70 -7.92
N TYR A 152 -27.25 1.59 -7.07
CA TYR A 152 -27.24 2.21 -5.75
C TYR A 152 -27.23 3.74 -5.83
N PHE A 153 -26.38 4.33 -6.67
CA PHE A 153 -26.28 5.79 -6.78
C PHE A 153 -27.24 6.43 -7.79
N GLY A 154 -28.10 5.65 -8.46
CA GLY A 154 -28.97 6.14 -9.53
C GLY A 154 -28.20 6.80 -10.68
N ARG A 155 -27.04 6.24 -11.04
CA ARG A 155 -26.14 6.81 -12.08
C ARG A 155 -26.36 6.16 -13.43
N LYS A 156 -25.94 6.87 -14.48
CA LYS A 156 -25.91 6.29 -15.82
C LYS A 156 -24.82 5.21 -15.88
N PRO A 157 -25.07 4.07 -16.55
CA PRO A 157 -24.09 3.00 -16.73
C PRO A 157 -22.75 3.50 -17.29
N GLU A 158 -22.76 4.46 -18.23
CA GLU A 158 -21.55 5.07 -18.80
C GLU A 158 -20.64 5.72 -17.76
N ASP A 159 -21.22 6.27 -16.69
CA ASP A 159 -20.45 7.06 -15.73
C ASP A 159 -19.73 6.19 -14.70
N VAL A 160 -19.99 4.88 -14.66
CA VAL A 160 -19.46 3.95 -13.65
C VAL A 160 -18.86 2.68 -14.23
N THR A 161 -19.05 2.44 -15.53
CA THR A 161 -18.47 1.28 -16.23
C THR A 161 -17.09 1.63 -16.75
N GLY A 162 -16.05 0.90 -16.31
CA GLY A 162 -14.70 0.95 -16.85
C GLY A 162 -14.39 -0.18 -17.83
N ARG A 163 -13.18 -0.13 -18.40
CA ARG A 163 -12.70 -1.13 -19.37
C ARG A 163 -12.24 -2.45 -18.74
N GLY A 164 -12.06 -2.51 -17.42
CA GLY A 164 -11.55 -3.70 -16.74
C GLY A 164 -10.23 -4.15 -17.34
N THR A 165 -10.23 -5.34 -17.92
CA THR A 165 -9.10 -6.02 -18.56
C THR A 165 -8.68 -5.41 -19.91
N ASN A 166 -8.75 -4.08 -20.04
CA ASN A 166 -8.37 -3.31 -21.23
C ASN A 166 -9.15 -3.70 -22.51
N ILE A 167 -10.45 -3.94 -22.37
CA ILE A 167 -11.34 -4.26 -23.50
C ILE A 167 -11.44 -3.11 -24.53
N ASP A 168 -11.70 -3.48 -25.79
CA ASP A 168 -11.88 -2.54 -26.91
C ASP A 168 -13.18 -1.71 -26.82
N ASP A 169 -13.33 -0.74 -27.73
CA ASP A 169 -14.48 0.18 -27.76
C ASP A 169 -15.82 -0.49 -28.06
N GLU A 170 -15.81 -1.61 -28.79
CA GLU A 170 -17.03 -2.35 -29.08
C GLU A 170 -17.50 -3.10 -27.83
N THR A 171 -16.59 -3.83 -27.19
CA THR A 171 -16.81 -4.58 -25.96
C THR A 171 -17.17 -3.64 -24.82
N PHE A 172 -16.54 -2.46 -24.74
CA PHE A 172 -16.92 -1.42 -23.78
C PHE A 172 -18.38 -0.96 -23.96
N ARG A 173 -18.79 -0.63 -25.20
CA ARG A 173 -20.19 -0.25 -25.49
C ARG A 173 -21.16 -1.38 -25.15
N ARG A 174 -20.79 -2.63 -25.44
CA ARG A 174 -21.58 -3.81 -25.06
C ARG A 174 -21.72 -3.93 -23.55
N LYS A 175 -20.63 -3.76 -22.79
CA LYS A 175 -20.61 -3.79 -21.32
C LYS A 175 -21.54 -2.75 -20.72
N VAL A 176 -21.50 -1.51 -21.22
CA VAL A 176 -22.42 -0.43 -20.80
C VAL A 176 -23.88 -0.80 -21.06
N GLU A 177 -24.20 -1.37 -22.22
CA GLU A 177 -25.57 -1.81 -22.54
C GLU A 177 -26.03 -2.99 -21.67
N VAL A 178 -25.13 -3.92 -21.37
CA VAL A 178 -25.38 -5.04 -20.46
C VAL A 178 -25.73 -4.53 -19.07
N VAL A 179 -24.98 -3.56 -18.52
CA VAL A 179 -25.28 -2.92 -17.24
C VAL A 179 -26.64 -2.24 -17.27
N ARG A 180 -26.94 -1.49 -18.34
CA ARG A 180 -28.26 -0.84 -18.53
C ARG A 180 -29.40 -1.85 -18.48
N ARG A 181 -29.27 -2.93 -19.24
CA ARG A 181 -30.29 -3.97 -19.34
C ARG A 181 -30.47 -4.70 -18.01
N ALA A 182 -29.38 -5.01 -17.30
CA ALA A 182 -29.43 -5.67 -16.00
C ALA A 182 -30.25 -4.87 -14.98
N ILE A 183 -30.04 -3.56 -14.91
CA ILE A 183 -30.80 -2.65 -14.03
C ILE A 183 -32.27 -2.58 -14.47
N ALA A 184 -32.54 -2.46 -15.77
CA ALA A 184 -33.90 -2.34 -16.29
C ALA A 184 -34.75 -3.59 -16.03
N VAL A 185 -34.16 -4.79 -16.17
CA VAL A 185 -34.84 -6.07 -15.95
C VAL A 185 -35.10 -6.31 -14.47
N ASN A 186 -34.12 -6.02 -13.61
CA ASN A 186 -34.21 -6.36 -12.19
C ASN A 186 -34.88 -5.29 -11.33
N LYS A 187 -34.78 -4.02 -11.71
CA LYS A 187 -35.26 -2.86 -10.93
C LYS A 187 -34.83 -2.96 -9.46
N PRO A 188 -33.52 -3.00 -9.18
CA PRO A 188 -33.02 -3.01 -7.81
C PRO A 188 -33.48 -1.77 -7.05
N ASP A 189 -33.85 -1.95 -5.78
CA ASP A 189 -34.17 -0.86 -4.86
C ASP A 189 -32.88 -0.25 -4.34
N SER A 190 -32.63 1.01 -4.68
CA SER A 190 -31.43 1.72 -4.27
C SER A 190 -31.34 1.97 -2.76
N ASN A 191 -32.43 1.75 -2.00
CA ASN A 191 -32.46 1.92 -0.55
C ASN A 191 -32.15 0.63 0.22
N SER A 192 -31.75 -0.44 -0.48
CA SER A 192 -31.43 -1.73 0.12
C SER A 192 -30.30 -2.40 -0.65
N MET A 193 -29.06 -2.34 -0.14
CA MET A 193 -27.95 -3.04 -0.78
C MET A 193 -28.12 -4.55 -0.77
N LEU A 194 -28.92 -5.09 0.16
CA LEU A 194 -29.28 -6.51 0.10
C LEU A 194 -30.11 -6.83 -1.15
N ASP A 195 -31.08 -5.98 -1.53
CA ASP A 195 -31.85 -6.14 -2.77
C ASP A 195 -30.96 -5.93 -4.01
N VAL A 196 -30.09 -4.92 -3.99
CA VAL A 196 -29.10 -4.67 -5.07
C VAL A 196 -28.17 -5.88 -5.26
N LEU A 197 -27.58 -6.40 -4.18
CA LEU A 197 -26.72 -7.59 -4.19
C LEU A 197 -27.46 -8.81 -4.73
N THR A 198 -28.70 -9.03 -4.27
CA THR A 198 -29.54 -10.16 -4.71
C THR A 198 -29.80 -10.11 -6.23
N LYS A 199 -30.10 -8.93 -6.74
CA LYS A 199 -30.55 -8.73 -8.13
C LYS A 199 -29.41 -8.61 -9.13
N VAL A 200 -28.39 -7.81 -8.82
CA VAL A 200 -27.34 -7.44 -9.78
C VAL A 200 -25.93 -7.64 -9.21
N GLY A 201 -25.78 -8.40 -8.13
CA GLY A 201 -24.50 -8.62 -7.46
C GLY A 201 -23.86 -10.01 -7.67
N GLY A 202 -22.94 -10.35 -6.76
CA GLY A 202 -22.07 -11.52 -6.80
C GLY A 202 -21.80 -12.08 -5.40
N TYR A 203 -21.51 -13.37 -5.28
CA TYR A 203 -21.31 -14.02 -3.98
C TYR A 203 -20.06 -13.51 -3.25
N GLU A 204 -19.02 -13.21 -4.00
CA GLU A 204 -17.76 -12.64 -3.53
C GLU A 204 -17.93 -11.24 -2.91
N PHE A 205 -18.82 -10.40 -3.47
CA PHE A 205 -19.13 -9.09 -2.87
C PHE A 205 -19.78 -9.23 -1.50
N GLY A 206 -20.76 -10.12 -1.36
CA GLY A 206 -21.40 -10.37 -0.06
C GLY A 206 -20.43 -10.99 0.94
N ALA A 207 -19.58 -11.92 0.52
CA ALA A 207 -18.56 -12.50 1.38
C ALA A 207 -17.54 -11.46 1.86
N MET A 208 -17.01 -10.61 0.98
CA MET A 208 -16.14 -9.49 1.38
C MET A 208 -16.85 -8.53 2.37
N ALA A 209 -18.14 -8.21 2.14
CA ALA A 209 -18.91 -7.39 3.06
C ALA A 209 -19.08 -8.04 4.45
N GLY A 210 -19.23 -9.37 4.49
CA GLY A 210 -19.24 -10.14 5.73
C GLY A 210 -17.95 -10.03 6.53
N VAL A 211 -16.80 -10.06 5.85
CA VAL A 211 -15.48 -9.85 6.50
C VAL A 211 -15.41 -8.45 7.10
N ILE A 212 -15.84 -7.42 6.36
CA ILE A 212 -15.85 -6.03 6.84
C ILE A 212 -16.69 -5.87 8.11
N ILE A 213 -17.91 -6.42 8.11
CA ILE A 213 -18.81 -6.38 9.27
C ILE A 213 -18.19 -7.06 10.50
N ALA A 214 -17.57 -8.23 10.32
CA ALA A 214 -16.89 -8.93 11.42
C ALA A 214 -15.70 -8.12 11.94
N ALA A 215 -14.86 -7.61 11.04
CA ALA A 215 -13.68 -6.85 11.39
C ALA A 215 -14.03 -5.63 12.25
N TYR A 216 -15.08 -4.89 11.88
CA TYR A 216 -15.57 -3.77 12.69
C TYR A 216 -15.94 -4.20 14.13
N HIS A 217 -16.72 -5.28 14.29
CA HIS A 217 -17.13 -5.76 15.62
C HIS A 217 -15.97 -6.23 16.50
N HIS A 218 -14.85 -6.61 15.89
CA HIS A 218 -13.68 -7.14 16.58
C HIS A 218 -12.49 -6.17 16.60
N ASN A 219 -12.72 -4.88 16.29
CA ASN A 219 -11.66 -3.86 16.22
C ASN A 219 -10.48 -4.30 15.34
N CYS A 220 -10.78 -4.93 14.21
CA CYS A 220 -9.79 -5.34 13.21
C CYS A 220 -9.85 -4.39 12.03
N ILE A 221 -8.73 -4.23 11.35
CA ILE A 221 -8.62 -3.33 10.20
C ILE A 221 -8.90 -4.10 8.92
N VAL A 222 -9.47 -3.42 7.92
CA VAL A 222 -9.63 -3.96 6.57
C VAL A 222 -8.97 -3.03 5.55
N MET A 223 -7.99 -3.56 4.82
CA MET A 223 -7.45 -2.92 3.62
C MET A 223 -8.35 -3.25 2.43
N LEU A 224 -8.98 -2.21 1.88
CA LEU A 224 -9.64 -2.30 0.58
C LEU A 224 -8.59 -2.26 -0.53
N ASP A 225 -8.79 -3.08 -1.55
CA ASP A 225 -7.97 -3.11 -2.75
C ASP A 225 -8.51 -2.11 -3.79
N GLY A 226 -9.18 -2.61 -4.84
CA GLY A 226 -9.74 -1.80 -5.92
C GLY A 226 -11.26 -1.74 -5.91
N PHE A 227 -11.83 -1.47 -7.10
CA PHE A 227 -13.25 -1.22 -7.31
C PHE A 227 -14.17 -2.27 -6.67
N ASN A 228 -13.85 -3.55 -6.83
CA ASN A 228 -14.71 -4.63 -6.36
C ASN A 228 -14.77 -4.71 -4.82
N SER A 229 -13.64 -4.56 -4.14
CA SER A 229 -13.61 -4.51 -2.67
C SER A 229 -14.36 -3.29 -2.11
N SER A 230 -14.31 -2.15 -2.81
CA SER A 230 -15.07 -0.95 -2.43
C SER A 230 -16.57 -1.10 -2.65
N VAL A 231 -17.02 -1.89 -3.64
CA VAL A 231 -18.43 -2.27 -3.76
C VAL A 231 -18.88 -3.13 -2.57
N ALA A 232 -18.04 -4.05 -2.10
CA ALA A 232 -18.33 -4.80 -0.88
C ALA A 232 -18.41 -3.90 0.36
N ALA A 233 -17.58 -2.85 0.43
CA ALA A 233 -17.68 -1.84 1.48
C ALA A 233 -19.01 -1.08 1.45
N LEU A 234 -19.57 -0.76 0.28
CA LEU A 234 -20.92 -0.17 0.21
C LEU A 234 -22.01 -1.11 0.76
N ILE A 235 -21.89 -2.41 0.48
CA ILE A 235 -22.84 -3.40 1.01
C ILE A 235 -22.71 -3.49 2.54
N ALA A 236 -21.48 -3.47 3.06
CA ALA A 236 -21.23 -3.48 4.49
C ALA A 236 -21.74 -2.19 5.18
N GLU A 237 -21.54 -1.02 4.57
CA GLU A 237 -21.99 0.28 5.08
C GLU A 237 -23.52 0.36 5.14
N ASP A 238 -24.23 -0.09 4.11
CA ASP A 238 -25.71 -0.11 4.11
C ASP A 238 -26.28 -1.02 5.21
N ILE A 239 -25.59 -2.14 5.52
CA ILE A 239 -25.98 -3.08 6.58
C ILE A 239 -25.57 -2.55 7.97
N LEU A 240 -24.37 -1.99 8.07
CA LEU A 240 -23.72 -1.51 9.29
C LEU A 240 -22.94 -0.23 8.95
N PRO A 241 -23.55 0.97 9.08
CA PRO A 241 -22.93 2.22 8.65
C PRO A 241 -21.56 2.50 9.28
N GLN A 242 -21.37 2.08 10.53
CA GLN A 242 -20.11 2.27 11.26
C GLN A 242 -18.97 1.39 10.72
N SER A 243 -19.27 0.40 9.87
CA SER A 243 -18.23 -0.49 9.32
C SER A 243 -17.16 0.26 8.53
N VAL A 244 -17.44 1.48 8.05
CA VAL A 244 -16.46 2.35 7.38
C VAL A 244 -15.30 2.74 8.31
N ASP A 245 -15.52 2.75 9.62
CA ASP A 245 -14.52 3.17 10.61
C ASP A 245 -13.30 2.22 10.63
N CYS A 246 -13.46 0.95 10.24
CA CYS A 246 -12.37 -0.03 10.18
C CYS A 246 -11.69 -0.12 8.80
N LEU A 247 -12.10 0.69 7.82
CA LEU A 247 -11.63 0.61 6.45
C LEU A 247 -10.45 1.56 6.19
N ILE A 248 -9.48 1.06 5.41
CA ILE A 248 -8.45 1.87 4.76
C ILE A 248 -8.47 1.56 3.26
N ALA A 249 -8.56 2.60 2.44
CA ALA A 249 -8.45 2.47 1.00
C ALA A 249 -6.99 2.41 0.57
N SER A 250 -6.57 1.33 -0.09
CA SER A 250 -5.18 1.20 -0.54
C SER A 250 -4.85 2.14 -1.69
N HIS A 251 -5.64 2.14 -2.76
CA HIS A 251 -5.28 2.86 -3.98
C HIS A 251 -6.50 3.34 -4.78
N VAL A 252 -6.26 4.29 -5.67
CA VAL A 252 -7.20 4.64 -6.73
C VAL A 252 -7.04 3.68 -7.89
N SER A 253 -7.96 2.71 -8.03
CA SER A 253 -8.05 1.88 -9.24
C SER A 253 -8.38 2.70 -10.50
N ARG A 254 -7.95 2.21 -11.67
CA ARG A 254 -8.30 2.73 -13.00
C ARG A 254 -9.80 2.67 -13.31
N GLU A 255 -10.57 1.85 -12.60
CA GLU A 255 -12.02 1.74 -12.78
C GLU A 255 -12.75 3.03 -12.36
N VAL A 256 -13.49 3.61 -13.30
CA VAL A 256 -14.17 4.92 -13.14
C VAL A 256 -15.20 4.95 -12.00
N GLY A 257 -15.84 3.82 -11.71
CA GLY A 257 -16.79 3.70 -10.60
C GLY A 257 -16.13 3.82 -9.23
N HIS A 258 -14.86 3.44 -9.10
CA HIS A 258 -14.17 3.35 -7.82
C HIS A 258 -14.04 4.69 -7.11
N LYS A 259 -13.60 5.73 -7.84
CA LYS A 259 -13.46 7.10 -7.31
C LYS A 259 -14.76 7.64 -6.70
N LYS A 260 -15.91 7.23 -7.22
CA LYS A 260 -17.22 7.66 -6.72
C LYS A 260 -17.56 6.97 -5.41
N ILE A 261 -17.22 5.70 -5.28
CA ILE A 261 -17.40 4.94 -4.04
C ILE A 261 -16.52 5.52 -2.94
N LEU A 262 -15.23 5.72 -3.22
CA LEU A 262 -14.29 6.32 -2.26
C LEU A 262 -14.80 7.67 -1.75
N LYS A 263 -15.28 8.53 -2.66
CA LYS A 263 -15.87 9.81 -2.29
C LYS A 263 -17.15 9.69 -1.44
N TYR A 264 -17.99 8.69 -1.72
CA TYR A 264 -19.22 8.47 -0.96
C TYR A 264 -18.93 7.97 0.46
N LEU A 265 -18.00 7.03 0.59
CA LEU A 265 -17.55 6.47 1.87
C LEU A 265 -16.60 7.40 2.64
N ASP A 266 -16.28 8.57 2.09
CA ASP A 266 -15.27 9.50 2.62
C ASP A 266 -13.91 8.84 2.92
N LEU A 267 -13.52 7.89 2.05
CA LEU A 267 -12.26 7.17 2.15
C LEU A 267 -11.21 7.78 1.25
N GLN A 268 -10.09 8.15 1.87
CA GLN A 268 -8.93 8.63 1.15
C GLN A 268 -7.96 7.47 0.84
N PRO A 269 -7.64 7.24 -0.44
CA PRO A 269 -6.69 6.19 -0.83
C PRO A 269 -5.25 6.57 -0.51
N ILE A 270 -4.41 5.58 -0.22
CA ILE A 270 -2.97 5.78 0.01
C ILE A 270 -2.26 6.11 -1.30
N PHE A 271 -2.52 5.32 -2.34
CA PHE A 271 -1.77 5.40 -3.59
C PHE A 271 -2.60 5.73 -4.83
N ASN A 272 -1.90 6.21 -5.86
CA ASN A 272 -2.34 6.25 -7.24
C ASN A 272 -1.31 5.53 -8.13
N LEU A 273 -1.46 4.21 -8.26
CA LEU A 273 -0.55 3.34 -9.02
C LEU A 273 -1.12 2.89 -10.37
N ASP A 274 -2.28 3.42 -10.78
CA ASP A 274 -3.04 2.96 -11.96
C ASP A 274 -3.31 1.44 -12.00
N LEU A 275 -3.51 0.82 -10.83
CA LEU A 275 -3.80 -0.62 -10.73
C LEU A 275 -5.22 -0.95 -11.21
N ALA A 276 -5.35 -2.10 -11.88
CA ALA A 276 -6.62 -2.58 -12.42
C ALA A 276 -6.74 -4.12 -12.43
N LEU A 277 -5.88 -4.84 -11.71
CA LEU A 277 -5.90 -6.30 -11.66
C LEU A 277 -6.87 -6.84 -10.61
N GLY A 278 -6.90 -6.27 -9.41
CA GLY A 278 -7.59 -6.86 -8.25
C GLY A 278 -6.63 -7.70 -7.40
N GLU A 279 -7.11 -8.83 -6.88
CA GLU A 279 -6.30 -9.81 -6.16
C GLU A 279 -5.58 -9.31 -4.89
N ALA A 280 -6.08 -8.24 -4.26
CA ALA A 280 -5.51 -7.64 -3.05
C ALA A 280 -4.09 -7.05 -3.23
N ILE A 281 -3.69 -6.71 -4.45
CA ILE A 281 -2.34 -6.17 -4.73
C ILE A 281 -2.12 -4.82 -4.06
N GLY A 282 -3.05 -3.88 -4.26
CA GLY A 282 -2.99 -2.57 -3.63
C GLY A 282 -3.11 -2.70 -2.11
N ALA A 283 -4.04 -3.54 -1.64
CA ALA A 283 -4.21 -3.83 -0.22
C ALA A 283 -2.90 -4.34 0.43
N SER A 284 -2.18 -5.24 -0.23
CA SER A 284 -0.89 -5.76 0.22
C SER A 284 0.22 -4.71 0.26
N ILE A 285 0.32 -3.84 -0.75
CA ILE A 285 1.31 -2.76 -0.75
C ILE A 285 1.00 -1.76 0.38
N ALA A 286 -0.27 -1.40 0.54
CA ALA A 286 -0.73 -0.53 1.63
C ALA A 286 -0.49 -1.14 3.02
N ALA A 287 -0.65 -2.45 3.17
CA ALA A 287 -0.44 -3.13 4.45
C ALA A 287 1.01 -3.03 4.93
N ARG A 288 2.00 -3.11 4.03
CA ARG A 288 3.41 -2.89 4.40
C ARG A 288 3.64 -1.45 4.83
N VAL A 289 3.15 -0.47 4.08
CA VAL A 289 3.23 0.94 4.49
C VAL A 289 2.59 1.16 5.86
N LEU A 290 1.46 0.50 6.13
CA LEU A 290 0.79 0.59 7.42
C LEU A 290 1.66 0.06 8.57
N ASP A 291 2.34 -1.07 8.40
CA ASP A 291 3.26 -1.60 9.43
C ASP A 291 4.32 -0.57 9.83
N ASN A 292 4.84 0.17 8.84
CA ASN A 292 5.85 1.19 9.06
C ASN A 292 5.29 2.41 9.80
N ILE A 293 4.13 2.91 9.36
CA ILE A 293 3.46 4.05 10.01
C ILE A 293 3.13 3.72 11.47
N VAL A 294 2.60 2.51 11.71
CA VAL A 294 2.31 2.03 13.06
C VAL A 294 3.59 1.94 13.89
N TYR A 295 4.67 1.40 13.33
CA TYR A 295 5.96 1.35 14.03
C TYR A 295 6.42 2.74 14.45
N ILE A 296 6.42 3.72 13.55
CA ILE A 296 6.83 5.10 13.83
C ILE A 296 5.96 5.70 14.94
N MET A 297 4.63 5.52 14.85
CA MET A 297 3.69 6.13 15.79
C MET A 297 3.67 5.47 17.18
N VAL A 298 4.02 4.18 17.27
CA VAL A 298 4.00 3.37 18.50
C VAL A 298 5.37 3.25 19.16
N CYS A 299 6.46 3.25 18.40
CA CYS A 299 7.82 3.04 18.92
C CYS A 299 8.72 4.29 18.85
N GLY A 300 8.14 5.47 18.61
CA GLY A 300 8.83 6.75 18.70
C GLY A 300 9.43 7.04 20.09
N PRO A 301 10.41 7.95 20.19
CA PRO A 301 11.31 8.10 21.35
C PRO A 301 10.67 8.63 22.64
N ASP A 302 9.38 9.00 22.65
CA ASP A 302 8.73 9.64 23.81
C ASP A 302 8.18 8.66 24.86
N ASP A 303 8.26 7.34 24.65
CA ASP A 303 7.84 6.37 25.67
C ASP A 303 9.06 5.91 26.50
N ASP A 304 9.35 6.66 27.57
CA ASP A 304 10.04 6.16 28.79
C ASP A 304 9.20 4.99 29.36
N PHE A 305 9.32 3.82 28.74
CA PHE A 305 8.69 2.61 29.21
C PHE A 305 9.61 1.93 30.23
N ASP A 306 9.68 2.52 31.42
CA ASP A 306 10.21 1.90 32.65
C ASP A 306 9.14 1.07 33.38
N GLY A 307 7.97 0.86 32.76
CA GLY A 307 6.98 -0.10 33.22
C GLY A 307 7.31 -1.51 32.72
N GLU A 308 7.29 -2.51 33.58
CA GLU A 308 6.99 -3.86 33.10
C GLU A 308 5.61 -3.79 32.43
N LEU A 309 5.52 -4.02 31.11
CA LEU A 309 4.23 -4.33 30.47
C LEU A 309 3.75 -5.61 31.15
N LYS A 310 2.80 -5.49 32.07
CA LYS A 310 2.03 -6.64 32.53
C LYS A 310 1.49 -7.32 31.27
N GLU A 311 1.79 -8.61 31.10
CA GLU A 311 1.06 -9.44 30.15
C GLU A 311 -0.40 -9.44 30.60
N GLU A 312 -1.21 -8.57 30.03
CA GLU A 312 -2.65 -8.56 30.31
C GLU A 312 -3.29 -9.73 29.55
N ASP A 313 -3.92 -10.64 30.30
CA ASP A 313 -4.63 -11.80 29.77
C ASP A 313 -5.90 -11.33 29.04
N PRO A 314 -6.01 -11.50 27.71
CA PRO A 314 -7.19 -11.07 26.95
C PRO A 314 -8.49 -11.72 27.41
N ALA A 315 -8.41 -12.93 28.01
CA ALA A 315 -9.56 -13.61 28.57
C ALA A 315 -10.06 -12.92 29.86
N LEU A 316 -9.17 -12.31 30.63
CA LEU A 316 -9.50 -11.58 31.84
C LEU A 316 -10.26 -10.29 31.54
N GLU A 317 -9.75 -9.48 30.62
CA GLU A 317 -10.37 -8.19 30.26
C GLU A 317 -11.70 -8.39 29.52
N GLY A 318 -11.80 -9.41 28.66
CA GLY A 318 -13.07 -9.82 28.07
C GLY A 318 -14.12 -10.19 29.13
N LEU A 319 -13.69 -10.87 30.20
CA LEU A 319 -14.57 -11.28 31.30
C LEU A 319 -14.97 -10.10 32.20
N LYS A 320 -14.05 -9.17 32.52
CA LYS A 320 -14.37 -7.93 33.27
C LYS A 320 -15.42 -7.10 32.55
N ARG A 321 -15.27 -6.91 31.23
CA ARG A 321 -16.22 -6.18 30.40
C ARG A 321 -17.60 -6.86 30.36
N GLN A 322 -17.63 -8.18 30.23
CA GLN A 322 -18.90 -8.93 30.21
C GLN A 322 -19.66 -8.85 31.54
N LEU A 323 -18.95 -8.71 32.66
CA LEU A 323 -19.51 -8.65 34.02
C LEU A 323 -19.65 -7.22 34.57
N GLY A 324 -19.21 -6.20 33.84
CA GLY A 324 -19.27 -4.79 34.27
C GLY A 324 -18.29 -4.45 35.41
N LEU A 325 -17.12 -5.11 35.43
CA LEU A 325 -16.09 -5.01 36.48
C LEU A 325 -14.84 -4.24 36.04
N GLU A 326 -14.93 -3.48 34.94
CA GLU A 326 -13.79 -2.74 34.34
C GLU A 326 -13.15 -1.74 35.31
N ASP A 327 -13.94 -1.18 36.25
CA ASP A 327 -13.49 -0.18 37.23
C ASP A 327 -13.11 -0.78 38.60
N VAL A 328 -13.04 -2.11 38.74
CA VAL A 328 -12.78 -2.78 40.02
C VAL A 328 -11.30 -3.13 40.16
N ASP A 329 -10.61 -2.40 41.04
CA ASP A 329 -9.20 -2.63 41.36
C ASP A 329 -8.98 -3.96 42.09
N GLY A 330 -7.87 -4.65 41.76
CA GLY A 330 -7.42 -5.87 42.43
C GLY A 330 -7.92 -7.19 41.83
N LEU A 331 -8.55 -7.15 40.65
CA LEU A 331 -8.94 -8.34 39.87
C LEU A 331 -7.90 -8.59 38.77
N ASP A 332 -6.73 -9.10 39.14
CA ASP A 332 -5.57 -9.25 38.25
C ASP A 332 -5.54 -10.63 37.56
N THR A 333 -6.42 -11.56 37.94
CA THR A 333 -6.54 -12.91 37.35
C THR A 333 -8.00 -13.38 37.24
N ILE A 334 -8.26 -14.41 36.41
CA ILE A 334 -9.61 -14.98 36.25
C ILE A 334 -10.10 -15.58 37.57
N ASP A 335 -9.18 -16.12 38.39
CA ASP A 335 -9.51 -16.66 39.71
C ASP A 335 -9.89 -15.55 40.69
N ASP A 336 -9.30 -14.36 40.61
CA ASP A 336 -9.74 -13.20 41.42
C ASP A 336 -11.19 -12.80 41.06
N ILE A 337 -11.57 -12.85 39.79
CA ILE A 337 -12.96 -12.59 39.35
C ILE A 337 -13.90 -13.69 39.85
N ARG A 338 -13.48 -14.97 39.79
CA ARG A 338 -14.29 -16.08 40.31
C ARG A 338 -14.52 -15.94 41.81
N ASP A 339 -13.49 -15.60 42.56
CA ASP A 339 -13.58 -15.34 44.01
C ASP A 339 -14.42 -14.09 44.31
N PHE A 340 -14.36 -13.06 43.46
CA PHE A 340 -15.12 -11.81 43.62
C PHE A 340 -16.62 -11.98 43.33
N VAL A 341 -16.98 -12.74 42.30
CA VAL A 341 -18.38 -12.90 41.87
C VAL A 341 -19.06 -14.12 42.51
N GLY A 342 -18.28 -15.03 43.10
CA GLY A 342 -18.74 -16.25 43.78
C GLY A 342 -19.10 -17.39 42.80
N ASP A 343 -19.07 -18.63 43.31
CA ASP A 343 -19.23 -19.91 42.57
C ASP A 343 -20.55 -20.08 41.76
N GLU A 344 -21.39 -19.06 41.61
CA GLU A 344 -22.67 -19.15 40.88
C GLU A 344 -22.60 -18.83 39.38
N ILE A 345 -21.46 -18.37 38.85
CA ILE A 345 -21.28 -18.20 37.40
C ILE A 345 -20.72 -19.49 36.78
N GLN A 346 -21.59 -20.27 36.15
CA GLN A 346 -21.17 -21.29 35.19
C GLN A 346 -20.52 -20.62 33.97
N ILE A 347 -19.21 -20.46 34.00
CA ILE A 347 -18.42 -20.23 32.79
C ILE A 347 -18.52 -21.53 31.98
N GLN A 348 -19.25 -21.52 30.86
CA GLN A 348 -19.17 -22.60 29.89
C GLN A 348 -17.75 -22.63 29.34
N GLU A 349 -16.92 -23.56 29.84
CA GLU A 349 -15.70 -23.96 29.16
C GLU A 349 -16.08 -24.43 27.76
N ILE A 350 -15.72 -23.64 26.74
CA ILE A 350 -15.72 -24.12 25.35
C ILE A 350 -14.57 -25.13 25.28
N PRO A 351 -14.82 -26.44 25.04
CA PRO A 351 -13.75 -27.39 24.89
C PRO A 351 -13.05 -27.08 23.56
N ILE A 352 -11.87 -26.48 23.63
CA ILE A 352 -10.97 -26.35 22.49
C ILE A 352 -10.21 -27.67 22.38
N ASP A 353 -10.85 -28.68 21.79
CA ASP A 353 -10.16 -29.90 21.33
C ASP A 353 -9.58 -29.62 19.94
N PHE A 354 -8.36 -29.08 19.93
CA PHE A 354 -7.52 -28.96 18.73
C PHE A 354 -6.82 -30.31 18.47
N HIS A 355 -7.39 -31.14 17.61
CA HIS A 355 -6.62 -32.22 16.96
C HIS A 355 -5.81 -31.64 15.79
N VAL A 356 -4.62 -31.11 16.09
CA VAL A 356 -3.62 -30.60 15.12
C VAL A 356 -2.91 -31.75 14.37
N SER A 357 -3.47 -32.96 14.31
CA SER A 357 -2.73 -34.15 13.88
C SER A 357 -3.01 -34.69 12.47
N GLU A 358 -3.78 -34.01 11.60
CA GLU A 358 -4.07 -34.54 10.25
C GLU A 358 -3.85 -33.57 9.06
N LEU A 359 -3.22 -32.41 9.27
CA LEU A 359 -2.77 -31.53 8.18
C LEU A 359 -1.24 -31.45 8.00
N SER A 360 -0.48 -32.27 8.73
CA SER A 360 0.98 -32.25 8.70
C SER A 360 1.56 -33.47 7.97
N GLU A 361 1.56 -33.47 6.64
CA GLU A 361 2.54 -34.31 5.92
C GLU A 361 3.01 -33.77 4.55
N HIS A 362 2.57 -32.58 4.13
CA HIS A 362 3.25 -31.84 3.06
C HIS A 362 3.85 -30.56 3.65
N ARG A 363 4.97 -30.72 4.33
CA ARG A 363 5.85 -29.62 4.72
C ARG A 363 6.24 -28.82 3.47
N MET A 364 5.57 -27.69 3.21
CA MET A 364 6.35 -26.52 2.81
C MET A 364 7.27 -26.24 3.99
N GLU A 365 8.58 -26.28 3.74
CA GLU A 365 9.58 -25.91 4.73
C GLU A 365 9.09 -24.66 5.45
N SER A 366 8.93 -24.76 6.77
CA SER A 366 8.71 -23.62 7.64
C SER A 366 9.95 -22.74 7.51
N VAL A 367 9.92 -21.84 6.53
CA VAL A 367 10.77 -20.67 6.52
C VAL A 367 10.39 -19.94 7.80
N GLU A 368 11.31 -19.86 8.75
CA GLU A 368 11.22 -18.84 9.81
C GLU A 368 10.93 -17.52 9.11
N LEU A 369 9.68 -17.04 9.19
CA LEU A 369 9.28 -15.77 8.62
C LEU A 369 10.17 -14.73 9.31
N PRO A 370 11.06 -14.02 8.59
CA PRO A 370 12.06 -13.20 9.25
C PRO A 370 11.45 -12.03 10.03
N PHE A 371 10.16 -11.73 9.86
CA PHE A 371 9.48 -10.67 10.57
C PHE A 371 7.98 -11.03 10.76
N SER A 372 7.65 -11.81 11.80
CA SER A 372 6.49 -11.37 12.60
C SER A 372 6.99 -10.11 13.28
N THR A 373 6.55 -8.93 12.84
CA THR A 373 7.08 -7.65 13.34
C THR A 373 6.70 -7.51 14.81
N ASN A 374 7.52 -8.10 15.69
CA ASN A 374 7.57 -7.70 17.08
C ASN A 374 8.26 -6.34 17.05
N LEU A 375 7.47 -5.26 17.07
CA LEU A 375 7.96 -3.89 16.99
C LEU A 375 9.06 -3.62 18.05
N ARG A 376 9.07 -4.41 19.13
CA ARG A 376 10.09 -4.41 20.21
C ARG A 376 11.49 -4.88 19.80
N ASN A 377 11.67 -5.58 18.68
CA ASN A 377 12.95 -6.19 18.28
C ASN A 377 13.76 -5.37 17.27
N ILE A 378 13.28 -4.20 16.84
CA ILE A 378 14.05 -3.32 15.95
C ILE A 378 15.15 -2.63 16.78
N PRO A 379 16.43 -2.68 16.35
CA PRO A 379 17.54 -2.13 17.13
C PRO A 379 17.35 -0.63 17.41
N ARG A 380 17.36 -0.24 18.70
CA ARG A 380 17.30 1.18 19.12
C ARG A 380 18.51 1.99 18.62
N ALA A 381 19.67 1.35 18.50
CA ALA A 381 20.88 1.91 17.91
C ALA A 381 21.03 1.44 16.46
N TYR A 382 20.86 2.35 15.50
CA TYR A 382 21.11 2.11 14.08
C TYR A 382 22.19 3.09 13.60
N PRO A 383 23.21 2.63 12.85
CA PRO A 383 24.32 3.50 12.46
C PRO A 383 23.84 4.59 11.49
N ILE A 384 23.95 5.85 11.92
CA ILE A 384 23.69 7.04 11.09
C ILE A 384 25.04 7.63 10.69
N SER A 385 25.26 7.81 9.38
CA SER A 385 26.46 8.46 8.86
C SER A 385 26.20 9.95 8.65
N VAL A 386 26.69 10.78 9.57
CA VAL A 386 26.61 12.24 9.45
C VAL A 386 27.84 12.76 8.72
N ARG A 387 27.63 13.65 7.74
CA ARG A 387 28.66 14.41 7.02
C ARG A 387 28.35 15.88 7.20
N VAL A 388 29.36 16.66 7.57
CA VAL A 388 29.23 18.11 7.74
C VAL A 388 30.09 18.78 6.67
N ILE A 389 29.54 19.80 6.01
CA ILE A 389 30.27 20.60 5.04
C ILE A 389 31.49 21.27 5.70
N GLY A 390 32.68 21.15 5.09
CA GLY A 390 33.94 21.59 5.69
C GLY A 390 34.32 23.04 5.35
N GLU A 391 35.11 23.70 6.22
CA GLU A 391 35.66 25.06 5.97
C GLU A 391 36.76 25.09 4.87
N ASN A 392 37.33 23.95 4.48
CA ASN A 392 38.44 23.85 3.52
C ASN A 392 38.03 23.45 2.08
N ASP A 393 36.75 23.52 1.73
CA ASP A 393 36.27 23.33 0.34
C ASP A 393 36.54 24.57 -0.54
N ASP A 394 37.68 25.25 -0.34
CA ASP A 394 38.08 26.47 -1.06
C ASP A 394 38.72 26.16 -2.44
N ASP A 395 39.13 24.90 -2.70
CA ASP A 395 39.62 24.42 -3.99
C ASP A 395 38.47 24.04 -4.96
N VAL A 396 37.29 24.66 -4.79
CA VAL A 396 36.09 24.32 -5.54
C VAL A 396 35.98 25.11 -6.84
N VAL A 397 35.99 24.38 -7.96
CA VAL A 397 35.57 24.93 -9.26
C VAL A 397 34.11 25.34 -9.14
N ALA A 398 33.81 26.62 -9.40
CA ALA A 398 32.44 27.13 -9.37
C ALA A 398 31.51 26.25 -10.23
N ALA A 399 30.36 25.86 -9.68
CA ALA A 399 29.28 25.30 -10.48
C ALA A 399 28.82 26.43 -11.42
N THR A 400 29.23 26.30 -12.68
CA THR A 400 28.92 27.25 -13.75
C THR A 400 28.01 26.54 -14.74
N ASP A 401 27.52 27.24 -15.77
CA ASP A 401 26.88 26.59 -16.92
C ASP A 401 27.72 25.43 -17.46
N ARG A 402 29.07 25.49 -17.34
CA ARG A 402 29.95 24.39 -17.74
C ARG A 402 29.78 23.10 -16.91
N THR A 403 29.39 23.22 -15.64
CA THR A 403 29.17 22.07 -14.74
C THR A 403 27.92 21.31 -15.13
N PHE A 404 26.81 22.01 -15.39
CA PHE A 404 25.62 21.36 -15.96
C PHE A 404 25.88 20.89 -17.39
N ASN A 405 26.62 21.64 -18.21
CA ASN A 405 27.02 21.17 -19.55
C ASN A 405 27.80 19.85 -19.54
N PHE A 406 28.60 19.57 -18.51
CA PHE A 406 29.23 18.25 -18.36
C PHE A 406 28.16 17.17 -18.24
N TYR A 407 27.25 17.29 -17.27
CA TYR A 407 26.21 16.29 -17.04
C TYR A 407 25.23 16.16 -18.22
N LEU A 408 24.85 17.26 -18.86
CA LEU A 408 24.05 17.26 -20.10
C LEU A 408 24.73 16.45 -21.22
N GLN A 409 26.06 16.36 -21.23
CA GLN A 409 26.82 15.63 -22.26
C GLN A 409 27.24 14.23 -21.85
N THR A 410 27.30 13.92 -20.56
CA THR A 410 27.85 12.65 -20.05
C THR A 410 26.85 11.77 -19.32
N MET A 411 25.61 12.24 -19.07
CA MET A 411 24.58 11.44 -18.42
C MET A 411 24.37 10.11 -19.17
N PRO A 412 24.36 8.96 -18.47
CA PRO A 412 24.06 7.70 -19.13
C PRO A 412 22.63 7.68 -19.68
N HIS A 413 22.45 7.03 -20.81
CA HIS A 413 21.13 6.67 -21.31
C HIS A 413 20.67 5.35 -20.68
N LEU A 414 19.36 5.19 -20.49
CA LEU A 414 18.81 3.89 -20.11
C LEU A 414 19.09 2.84 -21.17
N HIS A 415 19.24 1.59 -20.73
CA HIS A 415 19.52 0.47 -21.60
C HIS A 415 18.24 -0.07 -22.27
N ASP A 416 18.04 0.26 -23.54
CA ASP A 416 16.86 -0.14 -24.33
C ASP A 416 16.60 -1.66 -24.36
N ARG A 417 17.66 -2.47 -24.45
CA ARG A 417 17.54 -3.93 -24.55
C ARG A 417 16.96 -4.54 -23.25
N PRO A 418 17.54 -4.29 -22.06
CA PRO A 418 16.93 -4.63 -20.78
C PRO A 418 15.49 -4.15 -20.61
N MET A 419 15.20 -2.89 -20.94
CA MET A 419 13.84 -2.35 -20.84
C MET A 419 12.84 -3.13 -21.70
N LYS A 420 13.22 -3.47 -22.93
CA LYS A 420 12.40 -4.26 -23.83
C LYS A 420 12.19 -5.68 -23.30
N ASN A 421 13.27 -6.35 -22.88
CA ASN A 421 13.21 -7.72 -22.38
C ASN A 421 12.38 -7.80 -21.08
N CYS A 422 12.54 -6.83 -20.18
CA CYS A 422 11.72 -6.69 -18.97
C CYS A 422 10.23 -6.56 -19.32
N ARG A 423 9.89 -5.71 -20.29
CA ARG A 423 8.52 -5.57 -20.78
C ARG A 423 7.99 -6.87 -21.37
N ASP A 424 8.78 -7.59 -22.15
CA ASP A 424 8.39 -8.88 -22.73
C ASP A 424 8.09 -9.92 -21.63
N ILE A 425 8.86 -9.92 -20.52
CA ILE A 425 8.58 -10.75 -19.34
C ILE A 425 7.25 -10.32 -18.70
N LEU A 426 7.08 -9.03 -18.38
CA LEU A 426 5.86 -8.49 -17.76
C LEU A 426 4.59 -8.77 -18.58
N ASP A 427 4.69 -8.73 -19.91
CA ASP A 427 3.59 -9.02 -20.83
C ASP A 427 3.27 -10.52 -20.95
N SER A 428 4.16 -11.39 -20.47
CA SER A 428 3.98 -12.85 -20.44
C SER A 428 3.43 -13.38 -19.11
N LEU A 429 3.52 -12.58 -18.03
CA LEU A 429 2.98 -12.88 -16.70
C LEU A 429 1.47 -13.18 -16.77
N THR A 430 0.99 -14.02 -15.84
CA THR A 430 -0.43 -14.42 -15.74
C THR A 430 -1.31 -13.25 -15.24
N LYS A 431 -1.50 -12.25 -16.11
CA LYS A 431 -2.29 -11.05 -15.89
C LYS A 431 -2.65 -10.39 -17.23
N PRO A 432 -3.65 -9.51 -17.29
CA PRO A 432 -3.79 -8.58 -18.41
C PRO A 432 -2.57 -7.66 -18.53
N ARG A 433 -2.28 -7.22 -19.75
CA ARG A 433 -1.18 -6.25 -19.99
C ARG A 433 -1.53 -4.90 -19.39
N GLY A 434 -0.56 -4.25 -18.72
CA GLY A 434 -0.77 -2.95 -18.09
C GLY A 434 -1.76 -2.96 -16.91
N SER A 435 -2.07 -4.12 -16.32
CA SER A 435 -2.97 -4.19 -15.16
C SER A 435 -2.28 -3.90 -13.83
N LEU A 436 -0.94 -3.96 -13.79
CA LEU A 436 -0.14 -3.55 -12.63
C LEU A 436 0.25 -2.05 -12.67
N GLY A 437 -0.21 -1.30 -13.67
CA GLY A 437 -0.03 0.15 -13.76
C GLY A 437 1.43 0.60 -13.62
N HIS A 438 1.69 1.55 -12.73
CA HIS A 438 3.02 2.12 -12.50
C HIS A 438 4.05 1.07 -12.03
N LEU A 439 3.65 -0.07 -11.47
CA LEU A 439 4.60 -1.12 -11.10
C LEU A 439 5.32 -1.70 -12.33
N GLU A 440 4.63 -1.85 -13.46
CA GLU A 440 5.26 -2.29 -14.71
C GLU A 440 6.28 -1.24 -15.21
N GLU A 441 5.92 0.04 -15.14
CA GLU A 441 6.78 1.14 -15.57
C GLU A 441 8.05 1.26 -14.72
N ILE A 442 7.90 1.15 -13.40
CA ILE A 442 9.00 1.17 -12.44
C ILE A 442 9.94 -0.02 -12.67
N ALA A 443 9.41 -1.23 -12.84
CA ALA A 443 10.24 -2.41 -13.12
C ALA A 443 11.06 -2.23 -14.41
N ILE A 444 10.46 -1.70 -15.46
CA ILE A 444 11.13 -1.40 -16.74
C ILE A 444 12.17 -0.30 -16.56
N GLN A 445 11.86 0.75 -15.80
CA GLN A 445 12.79 1.84 -15.50
C GLN A 445 14.03 1.30 -14.78
N VAL A 446 13.85 0.51 -13.72
CA VAL A 446 14.96 -0.11 -12.97
C VAL A 446 15.78 -1.03 -13.87
N ALA A 447 15.16 -1.83 -14.74
CA ALA A 447 15.86 -2.65 -15.72
C ALA A 447 16.75 -1.82 -16.67
N GLY A 448 16.24 -0.68 -17.12
CA GLY A 448 16.98 0.28 -17.94
C GLY A 448 18.16 0.92 -17.20
N ILE A 449 18.01 1.20 -15.91
CA ILE A 449 19.05 1.80 -15.05
C ILE A 449 20.14 0.78 -14.72
N SER A 450 19.76 -0.42 -14.28
CA SER A 450 20.69 -1.46 -13.82
C SER A 450 21.35 -2.25 -14.96
N ASN A 451 20.87 -2.08 -16.19
CA ASN A 451 21.26 -2.89 -17.36
C ASN A 451 20.97 -4.40 -17.19
N GLU A 452 19.91 -4.73 -16.44
CA GLU A 452 19.50 -6.11 -16.19
C GLU A 452 18.08 -6.32 -16.73
N ASP A 453 17.88 -7.36 -17.53
CA ASP A 453 16.55 -7.69 -18.09
C ASP A 453 15.52 -7.99 -16.98
N GLN A 454 15.99 -8.50 -15.84
CA GLN A 454 15.18 -8.83 -14.68
C GLN A 454 15.94 -8.48 -13.39
N PRO A 455 15.88 -7.23 -12.92
CA PRO A 455 16.61 -6.80 -11.73
C PRO A 455 16.15 -7.54 -10.48
N SER A 456 17.08 -7.82 -9.57
CA SER A 456 16.79 -8.48 -8.29
C SER A 456 15.79 -7.68 -7.46
N LYS A 457 14.79 -8.32 -6.85
CA LYS A 457 13.88 -7.67 -5.89
C LYS A 457 14.53 -7.25 -4.56
N LYS A 458 15.79 -7.62 -4.30
CA LYS A 458 16.55 -7.25 -3.08
C LYS A 458 17.69 -6.28 -3.40
N LEU A 459 17.38 -5.19 -4.11
CA LEU A 459 18.36 -4.14 -4.36
C LEU A 459 18.75 -3.45 -3.05
N ARG A 460 20.03 -3.11 -2.91
CA ARG A 460 20.48 -2.28 -1.78
C ARG A 460 19.90 -0.88 -1.95
N HIS A 461 19.45 -0.30 -0.85
CA HIS A 461 18.89 1.04 -0.80
C HIS A 461 19.45 1.80 0.41
N ALA A 462 19.61 3.12 0.25
CA ALA A 462 20.03 4.03 1.30
C ALA A 462 19.08 5.22 1.38
N ALA A 463 18.98 5.80 2.57
CA ALA A 463 18.25 7.03 2.82
C ALA A 463 19.27 8.17 2.97
N LEU A 464 19.14 9.21 2.16
CA LEU A 464 19.97 10.42 2.22
C LEU A 464 19.07 11.62 2.55
N ALA A 465 19.41 12.30 3.63
CA ALA A 465 18.73 13.50 4.07
C ALA A 465 19.68 14.70 4.09
N PHE A 466 19.20 15.88 3.71
CA PHE A 466 19.93 17.13 3.89
C PHE A 466 19.28 18.02 4.94
N THR A 467 20.10 18.66 5.78
CA THR A 467 19.67 19.62 6.80
C THR A 467 20.69 20.76 6.93
N ASN A 468 20.47 21.70 7.86
CA ASN A 468 21.41 22.78 8.14
C ASN A 468 22.24 22.58 9.42
N THR A 469 23.29 23.38 9.57
CA THR A 469 24.20 23.36 10.74
C THR A 469 23.54 23.72 12.07
N GLU A 470 22.46 24.51 12.06
CA GLU A 470 21.72 24.93 13.27
C GLU A 470 21.09 23.73 13.99
N ASN A 471 20.77 22.65 13.27
CA ASN A 471 20.13 21.44 13.79
C ASN A 471 21.05 20.22 13.81
N CYS A 472 22.36 20.38 13.55
CA CYS A 472 23.32 19.28 13.62
C CYS A 472 23.33 18.60 15.01
N MET A 473 23.12 19.38 16.09
CA MET A 473 23.17 18.85 17.45
C MET A 473 21.98 17.96 17.82
N SER A 474 20.78 18.15 17.26
CA SER A 474 19.63 17.28 17.53
C SER A 474 19.75 15.91 16.84
N ILE A 475 20.57 15.82 15.79
CA ILE A 475 20.76 14.59 14.99
C ILE A 475 21.94 13.75 15.52
N VAL A 476 22.97 14.41 16.08
CA VAL A 476 24.25 13.77 16.46
C VAL A 476 24.25 13.29 17.91
N ASP A 477 23.39 13.81 18.79
CA ASP A 477 23.36 13.45 20.21
C ASP A 477 21.94 13.48 20.82
N PRO A 478 21.20 12.35 20.78
CA PRO A 478 19.87 12.25 21.37
C PRO A 478 19.84 12.45 22.89
N GLU A 479 20.96 12.22 23.60
CA GLU A 479 21.03 12.29 25.08
C GLU A 479 21.31 13.71 25.60
N HIS A 480 21.89 14.60 24.78
CA HIS A 480 22.19 15.99 25.17
C HIS A 480 21.20 17.03 24.66
N TYR A 481 20.09 16.62 24.03
CA TYR A 481 19.01 17.51 23.66
C TYR A 481 18.20 17.94 24.90
N ASN A 482 17.86 19.23 25.02
CA ASN A 482 17.19 19.78 26.19
C ASN A 482 15.65 19.79 26.01
N PRO A 483 14.90 18.86 26.62
CA PRO A 483 13.44 18.75 26.48
C PRO A 483 12.67 19.94 27.07
N ALA A 484 13.32 20.83 27.84
CA ALA A 484 12.68 22.04 28.35
C ALA A 484 12.51 23.15 27.29
N ALA A 485 13.08 22.98 26.09
CA ALA A 485 12.95 23.91 24.98
C ALA A 485 11.61 23.75 24.22
N LYS A 486 10.51 24.03 24.93
CA LYS A 486 9.17 24.41 24.42
C LYS A 486 8.50 23.50 23.37
N GLY A 487 7.66 22.61 23.88
CA GLY A 487 6.29 22.38 23.39
C GLY A 487 6.13 21.49 22.16
N ALA A 488 5.77 20.22 22.40
CA ALA A 488 5.11 19.32 21.44
C ALA A 488 5.73 19.21 20.04
N ARG A 489 7.06 19.25 19.93
CA ARG A 489 7.77 18.87 18.70
C ARG A 489 8.32 17.46 18.89
N ARG A 490 7.56 16.48 18.39
CA ARG A 490 8.06 15.12 18.10
C ARG A 490 9.42 15.29 17.42
N ASP A 491 10.46 14.60 17.87
CA ASP A 491 11.78 14.68 17.24
C ASP A 491 11.71 13.94 15.89
N LEU A 492 11.36 14.67 14.82
CA LEU A 492 11.09 14.14 13.48
C LEU A 492 12.34 13.63 12.76
N SER A 493 13.54 13.96 13.26
CA SER A 493 14.77 13.28 12.86
C SER A 493 14.74 11.78 13.23
N THR A 494 13.97 11.44 14.27
CA THR A 494 13.66 10.08 14.69
C THR A 494 12.64 9.40 13.79
N ASP A 495 11.68 10.12 13.18
CA ASP A 495 10.63 9.52 12.34
C ASP A 495 11.20 9.08 10.99
N PHE A 496 11.97 9.93 10.30
CA PHE A 496 12.73 9.52 9.12
C PHE A 496 13.71 8.38 9.43
N SER A 497 14.41 8.47 10.56
CA SER A 497 15.34 7.41 10.97
C SER A 497 14.62 6.11 11.30
N ALA A 498 13.48 6.15 11.97
CA ALA A 498 12.65 4.99 12.30
C ALA A 498 12.10 4.33 11.04
N THR A 499 11.63 5.15 10.09
CA THR A 499 11.17 4.70 8.77
C THR A 499 12.29 4.04 7.99
N ALA A 500 13.43 4.70 7.84
CA ALA A 500 14.59 4.12 7.16
C ALA A 500 15.08 2.83 7.83
N ARG A 501 14.98 2.73 9.17
CA ARG A 501 15.30 1.51 9.94
C ARG A 501 14.35 0.36 9.67
N THR A 502 13.04 0.59 9.62
CA THR A 502 12.08 -0.48 9.29
C THR A 502 12.31 -1.02 7.88
N PHE A 503 12.77 -0.16 6.98
CA PHE A 503 13.21 -0.55 5.63
C PHE A 503 14.62 -1.11 5.54
N GLY A 504 15.39 -1.16 6.63
CA GLY A 504 16.77 -1.63 6.61
C GLY A 504 17.70 -0.79 5.73
N MET A 505 17.38 0.49 5.53
CA MET A 505 18.18 1.44 4.77
C MET A 505 19.35 1.97 5.61
N LYS A 506 20.54 2.03 5.01
CA LYS A 506 21.64 2.83 5.58
C LYS A 506 21.24 4.31 5.54
N ILE A 507 21.44 5.02 6.65
CA ILE A 507 21.05 6.44 6.77
C ILE A 507 22.27 7.33 6.65
N PHE A 508 22.19 8.31 5.76
CA PHE A 508 23.17 9.36 5.54
C PHE A 508 22.52 10.72 5.77
N VAL A 509 23.21 11.59 6.51
CA VAL A 509 22.76 12.98 6.75
C VAL A 509 23.84 13.94 6.30
N GLY A 510 23.53 14.77 5.31
CA GLY A 510 24.36 15.89 4.87
C GLY A 510 23.96 17.18 5.59
N VAL A 511 24.89 17.77 6.32
CA VAL A 511 24.68 19.02 7.07
C VAL A 511 25.33 20.18 6.32
N VAL A 512 24.51 21.15 5.89
CA VAL A 512 24.92 22.27 5.02
C VAL A 512 24.84 23.61 5.76
N ASP A 513 25.80 24.50 5.56
CA ASP A 513 25.75 25.86 6.10
C ASP A 513 24.71 26.71 5.31
N PRO A 514 23.69 27.29 5.98
CA PRO A 514 22.65 28.07 5.31
C PRO A 514 23.15 29.39 4.68
N VAL A 515 24.34 29.89 5.05
CA VAL A 515 24.94 31.12 4.51
C VAL A 515 26.20 30.82 3.68
N GLY A 516 26.45 29.55 3.38
CA GLY A 516 27.59 29.09 2.60
C GLY A 516 27.58 29.44 1.12
N ASN A 517 28.63 29.02 0.42
CA ASN A 517 28.74 29.15 -1.03
C ASN A 517 27.91 28.05 -1.74
N LEU A 518 27.03 28.44 -2.66
CA LEU A 518 26.14 27.51 -3.38
C LEU A 518 26.91 26.42 -4.15
N ASN A 519 28.08 26.74 -4.70
CA ASN A 519 28.92 25.79 -5.44
C ASN A 519 29.54 24.75 -4.51
N VAL A 520 29.95 25.18 -3.31
CA VAL A 520 30.48 24.28 -2.29
C VAL A 520 29.37 23.34 -1.82
N ALA A 521 28.16 23.87 -1.59
CA ALA A 521 27.00 23.05 -1.24
C ALA A 521 26.61 22.05 -2.34
N PHE A 522 26.61 22.45 -3.62
CA PHE A 522 26.38 21.54 -4.74
C PHE A 522 27.39 20.39 -4.76
N ASN A 523 28.69 20.71 -4.66
CA ASN A 523 29.74 19.70 -4.67
C ASN A 523 29.70 18.79 -3.44
N PHE A 524 29.32 19.32 -2.29
CA PHE A 524 29.10 18.52 -1.08
C PHE A 524 28.01 17.47 -1.31
N GLY A 525 26.84 17.87 -1.83
CA GLY A 525 25.77 16.93 -2.15
C GLY A 525 26.16 15.91 -3.22
N ARG A 526 26.86 16.37 -4.27
CA ARG A 526 27.44 15.53 -5.33
C ARG A 526 28.36 14.45 -4.76
N ASN A 527 29.33 14.82 -3.92
CA ASN A 527 30.32 13.91 -3.34
C ASN A 527 29.66 12.82 -2.48
N ILE A 528 28.69 13.19 -1.65
CA ILE A 528 27.97 12.24 -0.79
C ILE A 528 27.19 11.23 -1.65
N ALA A 529 26.46 11.71 -2.65
CA ALA A 529 25.68 10.83 -3.52
C ALA A 529 26.58 9.93 -4.38
N GLU A 530 27.73 10.41 -4.86
CA GLU A 530 28.73 9.59 -5.55
C GLU A 530 29.27 8.46 -4.66
N GLU A 531 29.57 8.74 -3.38
CA GLU A 531 30.01 7.74 -2.41
C GLU A 531 28.96 6.65 -2.22
N ILE A 532 27.69 7.03 -2.03
CA ILE A 532 26.58 6.10 -1.81
C ILE A 532 26.30 5.25 -3.06
N SER A 533 26.30 5.87 -4.24
CA SER A 533 25.92 5.24 -5.51
C SER A 533 26.86 4.10 -5.93
N PHE A 534 28.07 4.01 -5.37
CA PHE A 534 29.03 2.97 -5.70
C PHE A 534 28.52 1.55 -5.43
N ASP A 535 27.74 1.38 -4.36
CA ASP A 535 27.22 0.08 -3.95
C ASP A 535 25.69 0.06 -3.79
N THR A 536 25.04 1.21 -3.88
CA THR A 536 23.61 1.36 -3.58
C THR A 536 22.85 1.85 -4.81
N PRO A 537 22.13 0.97 -5.55
CA PRO A 537 21.42 1.33 -6.79
C PRO A 537 20.13 2.15 -6.57
N ILE A 538 19.68 2.32 -5.33
CA ILE A 538 18.48 3.12 -4.99
C ILE A 538 18.78 4.07 -3.82
N ILE A 539 18.52 5.36 -4.00
CA ILE A 539 18.61 6.36 -2.93
C ILE A 539 17.23 6.97 -2.68
N ALA A 540 16.70 6.80 -1.48
CA ALA A 540 15.58 7.59 -0.98
C ALA A 540 16.12 8.95 -0.52
N LEU A 541 15.69 10.04 -1.16
CA LEU A 541 16.23 11.38 -0.96
C LEU A 541 15.16 12.31 -0.38
N THR A 542 15.51 13.02 0.70
CA THR A 542 14.62 13.99 1.37
C THR A 542 15.38 15.22 1.84
N ASP A 543 14.63 16.29 2.15
CA ASP A 543 15.08 17.45 2.88
C ASP A 543 14.47 17.44 4.29
N LEU A 544 15.26 17.69 5.32
CA LEU A 544 14.76 17.85 6.70
C LEU A 544 14.43 19.32 6.96
N GLY A 545 13.85 20.00 5.97
CA GLY A 545 13.58 21.43 6.01
C GLY A 545 12.63 21.82 7.12
N HIS A 546 11.63 20.97 7.43
CA HIS A 546 10.69 21.21 8.53
C HIS A 546 11.34 21.32 9.92
N LEU A 547 12.50 20.69 10.14
CA LEU A 547 13.26 20.89 11.39
C LEU A 547 13.74 22.35 11.51
N LEU A 548 13.89 23.04 10.38
CA LEU A 548 14.39 24.42 10.31
C LEU A 548 13.25 25.44 10.48
N GLU A 549 12.08 25.14 9.94
CA GLU A 549 10.91 26.01 10.02
C GLU A 549 9.61 25.28 9.72
N ASP A 550 8.52 25.68 10.38
CA ASP A 550 7.20 25.17 10.06
C ASP A 550 6.83 25.52 8.60
N LYS A 551 6.14 24.58 7.93
CA LYS A 551 5.54 24.77 6.59
C LYS A 551 6.57 25.09 5.47
N VAL A 552 7.73 24.43 5.47
CA VAL A 552 8.73 24.59 4.40
C VAL A 552 8.15 24.28 3.02
N ALA A 553 7.39 23.19 2.87
CA ALA A 553 6.73 22.84 1.61
C ALA A 553 5.80 23.97 1.09
N GLU A 554 5.01 24.59 1.97
CA GLU A 554 4.15 25.74 1.61
C GLU A 554 4.98 26.94 1.16
N LYS A 555 6.07 27.26 1.87
CA LYS A 555 6.97 28.37 1.49
C LYS A 555 7.61 28.17 0.13
N PHE A 556 8.05 26.94 -0.18
CA PHE A 556 8.56 26.62 -1.51
C PHE A 556 7.46 26.71 -2.57
N SER A 557 6.25 26.22 -2.28
CA SER A 557 5.10 26.33 -3.18
C SER A 557 4.76 27.81 -3.48
N ASP A 558 4.61 28.65 -2.45
CA ASP A 558 4.28 30.07 -2.60
C ASP A 558 5.37 30.85 -3.35
N ALA A 559 6.63 30.51 -3.06
CA ALA A 559 7.77 31.11 -3.71
C ALA A 559 7.83 30.74 -5.19
N LEU A 560 7.74 29.45 -5.52
CA LEU A 560 8.21 28.89 -6.79
C LEU A 560 7.12 28.31 -7.70
N LEU A 561 5.87 28.18 -7.24
CA LEU A 561 4.76 27.67 -8.04
C LEU A 561 3.70 28.75 -8.31
N ASN A 562 3.01 28.60 -9.44
CA ASN A 562 1.76 29.29 -9.71
C ASN A 562 0.60 28.61 -8.96
N ALA A 563 -0.56 29.28 -8.90
CA ALA A 563 -1.75 28.75 -8.22
C ALA A 563 -2.28 27.43 -8.82
N ASP A 564 -1.97 27.14 -10.07
CA ASP A 564 -2.31 25.86 -10.74
C ASP A 564 -1.25 24.77 -10.51
N GLY A 565 -0.21 25.05 -9.71
CA GLY A 565 0.90 24.16 -9.42
C GLY A 565 2.00 24.14 -10.48
N SER A 566 1.90 24.91 -11.57
CA SER A 566 2.96 25.03 -12.59
C SER A 566 4.18 25.81 -12.07
N LEU A 567 5.35 25.62 -12.68
CA LEU A 567 6.58 26.33 -12.29
C LEU A 567 6.44 27.83 -12.61
N LYS A 568 6.78 28.69 -11.64
CA LYS A 568 6.58 30.14 -11.72
C LYS A 568 7.68 30.89 -12.46
N PHE A 569 8.91 30.41 -12.40
CA PHE A 569 10.09 31.08 -12.95
C PHE A 569 10.76 30.25 -14.04
N PRO A 570 11.57 30.89 -14.91
CA PRO A 570 12.50 30.16 -15.76
C PRO A 570 13.42 29.26 -14.91
N PRO A 571 13.78 28.05 -15.39
CA PRO A 571 14.57 27.12 -14.61
C PRO A 571 15.96 27.65 -14.23
N GLU A 572 16.57 28.53 -15.02
CA GLU A 572 17.89 29.11 -14.69
C GLU A 572 17.84 30.12 -13.53
N GLU A 573 16.64 30.62 -13.24
CA GLU A 573 16.39 31.68 -12.26
C GLU A 573 15.75 31.15 -10.96
N PHE A 574 15.39 29.87 -10.85
CA PHE A 574 14.59 29.45 -9.71
C PHE A 574 15.34 29.55 -8.36
N LEU A 575 16.66 29.31 -8.35
CA LEU A 575 17.45 29.28 -7.12
C LEU A 575 17.55 30.66 -6.45
N GLN A 576 17.54 31.76 -7.22
CA GLN A 576 17.47 33.13 -6.65
C GLN A 576 16.12 33.43 -5.99
N HIS A 577 15.08 32.67 -6.31
CA HIS A 577 13.73 32.81 -5.74
C HIS A 577 13.45 31.83 -4.59
N VAL A 578 14.31 30.82 -4.39
CA VAL A 578 14.30 29.97 -3.19
C VAL A 578 14.59 30.85 -1.97
N PRO A 579 13.86 30.70 -0.83
CA PRO A 579 14.14 31.47 0.36
C PRO A 579 15.60 31.31 0.79
N LYS A 580 16.28 32.44 1.05
CA LYS A 580 17.75 32.51 1.18
C LYS A 580 18.37 31.42 2.05
N LYS A 581 17.75 31.11 3.20
CA LYS A 581 18.23 30.10 4.15
C LYS A 581 18.19 28.65 3.66
N PHE A 582 17.44 28.35 2.60
CA PHE A 582 17.35 27.02 2.00
C PHE A 582 18.13 26.91 0.68
N GLN A 583 18.78 27.97 0.21
CA GLN A 583 19.47 27.96 -1.09
C GLN A 583 20.65 26.98 -1.11
N CYS A 584 21.47 26.92 -0.05
CA CYS A 584 22.57 25.96 0.03
C CYS A 584 22.06 24.51 0.10
N MET A 585 21.03 24.25 0.91
CA MET A 585 20.40 22.93 0.99
C MET A 585 19.82 22.50 -0.36
N THR A 586 19.13 23.41 -1.05
CA THR A 586 18.62 23.19 -2.41
C THR A 586 19.75 22.88 -3.38
N SER A 587 20.86 23.62 -3.30
CA SER A 587 22.04 23.37 -4.14
C SER A 587 22.65 21.98 -3.88
N ALA A 588 22.75 21.55 -2.62
CA ALA A 588 23.22 20.23 -2.25
C ALA A 588 22.30 19.11 -2.75
N LEU A 589 20.97 19.28 -2.63
CA LEU A 589 19.99 18.34 -3.16
C LEU A 589 20.14 18.16 -4.68
N ILE A 590 20.29 19.25 -5.42
CA ILE A 590 20.52 19.21 -6.86
C ILE A 590 21.83 18.45 -7.18
N GLY A 591 22.90 18.73 -6.46
CA GLY A 591 24.18 18.01 -6.60
C GLY A 591 24.03 16.51 -6.36
N ALA A 592 23.27 16.12 -5.33
CA ALA A 592 23.01 14.73 -5.00
C ALA A 592 22.19 14.00 -6.09
N ILE A 593 21.10 14.60 -6.59
CA ILE A 593 20.26 14.00 -7.64
C ILE A 593 21.07 13.78 -8.91
N VAL A 594 21.81 14.81 -9.35
CA VAL A 594 22.61 14.75 -10.59
C VAL A 594 23.72 13.70 -10.49
N ALA A 595 24.43 13.65 -9.36
CA ALA A 595 25.47 12.66 -9.11
C ALA A 595 24.93 11.23 -9.12
N ALA A 596 23.82 10.97 -8.42
CA ALA A 596 23.23 9.65 -8.35
C ALA A 596 22.73 9.19 -9.74
N ALA A 597 22.01 10.06 -10.45
CA ALA A 597 21.57 9.79 -11.82
C ALA A 597 22.75 9.47 -12.76
N HIS A 598 23.83 10.24 -12.67
CA HIS A 598 25.03 10.02 -13.48
C HIS A 598 25.75 8.70 -13.18
N ASN A 599 25.56 8.15 -11.97
CA ASN A 599 26.06 6.83 -11.56
C ASN A 599 25.03 5.71 -11.74
N SER A 600 24.00 5.91 -12.58
CA SER A 600 22.93 4.92 -12.81
C SER A 600 22.26 4.44 -11.52
N THR A 601 22.00 5.37 -10.60
CA THR A 601 21.28 5.11 -9.35
C THR A 601 19.87 5.71 -9.46
N LEU A 602 18.85 4.92 -9.11
CA LEU A 602 17.48 5.42 -9.03
C LEU A 602 17.35 6.30 -7.79
N VAL A 603 16.93 7.55 -7.99
CA VAL A 603 16.66 8.49 -6.91
C VAL A 603 15.15 8.55 -6.68
N VAL A 604 14.71 8.03 -5.54
CA VAL A 604 13.32 8.16 -5.09
C VAL A 604 13.23 9.43 -4.27
N VAL A 605 12.60 10.47 -4.83
CA VAL A 605 12.51 11.78 -4.18
C VAL A 605 11.22 11.91 -3.39
N ASP A 606 11.35 12.54 -2.24
CA ASP A 606 10.24 12.80 -1.32
C ASP A 606 9.24 13.85 -1.86
N MET A 607 8.22 14.16 -1.06
CA MET A 607 7.24 15.19 -1.38
C MET A 607 7.65 16.60 -0.94
N GLY A 608 6.82 17.59 -1.24
CA GLY A 608 7.00 18.95 -0.72
C GLY A 608 8.08 19.74 -1.46
N ALA A 609 9.03 20.30 -0.71
CA ALA A 609 10.03 21.20 -1.26
C ALA A 609 10.96 20.48 -2.26
N ILE A 610 11.43 19.28 -1.95
CA ILE A 610 12.28 18.51 -2.85
C ILE A 610 11.59 18.10 -4.16
N ASP A 611 10.28 17.79 -4.17
CA ASP A 611 9.54 17.54 -5.44
C ASP A 611 9.56 18.79 -6.33
N ILE A 612 9.34 19.97 -5.75
CA ILE A 612 9.40 21.25 -6.49
C ILE A 612 10.81 21.49 -7.04
N ILE A 613 11.84 21.31 -6.23
CA ILE A 613 13.25 21.43 -6.64
C ILE A 613 13.55 20.46 -7.79
N THR A 614 13.09 19.22 -7.68
CA THR A 614 13.29 18.18 -8.67
C THR A 614 12.62 18.54 -10.00
N ARG A 615 11.40 19.07 -9.97
CA ARG A 615 10.70 19.53 -11.19
C ARG A 615 11.46 20.66 -11.91
N TYR A 616 12.08 21.58 -11.18
CA TYR A 616 12.96 22.58 -11.78
C TYR A 616 14.23 21.94 -12.36
N LEU A 617 14.86 21.02 -11.63
CA LEU A 617 16.04 20.30 -12.10
C LEU A 617 15.75 19.49 -13.37
N GLU A 618 14.58 18.85 -13.46
CA GLU A 618 14.14 18.12 -14.66
C GLU A 618 14.01 19.03 -15.89
N GLU A 619 13.79 20.34 -15.74
CA GLU A 619 13.81 21.30 -16.85
C GLU A 619 15.24 21.79 -17.17
N ILE A 620 16.12 21.90 -16.16
CA ILE A 620 17.52 22.31 -16.34
C ILE A 620 18.37 21.19 -16.96
N CYS A 621 18.18 19.95 -16.51
CA CYS A 621 18.88 18.75 -16.95
C CYS A 621 17.87 17.62 -17.20
N PRO A 622 17.16 17.62 -18.35
CA PRO A 622 16.15 16.62 -18.67
C PRO A 622 16.64 15.17 -18.62
N GLU A 623 17.95 14.95 -18.78
CA GLU A 623 18.61 13.65 -18.74
C GLU A 623 18.55 12.98 -17.36
N VAL A 624 18.24 13.71 -16.27
CA VAL A 624 18.01 13.12 -14.95
C VAL A 624 16.66 12.42 -14.83
N ARG A 625 15.65 12.83 -15.62
CA ARG A 625 14.26 12.34 -15.51
C ARG A 625 14.16 10.81 -15.48
N PRO A 626 14.88 10.05 -16.33
CA PRO A 626 14.79 8.59 -16.33
C PRO A 626 15.34 7.92 -15.06
N PHE A 627 16.08 8.65 -14.21
CA PHE A 627 16.68 8.15 -12.97
C PHE A 627 15.96 8.64 -11.71
N VAL A 628 14.86 9.39 -11.87
CA VAL A 628 14.10 9.94 -10.75
C VAL A 628 12.74 9.26 -10.68
N LEU A 629 12.34 8.90 -9.46
CA LEU A 629 10.98 8.47 -9.12
C LEU A 629 10.41 9.43 -8.09
N ARG A 630 9.39 10.21 -8.45
CA ARG A 630 8.80 11.21 -7.55
C ARG A 630 7.69 10.59 -6.73
N SER A 631 7.85 10.49 -5.41
CA SER A 631 6.84 9.88 -4.53
C SER A 631 5.47 10.58 -4.59
N ALA A 632 5.46 11.89 -4.87
CA ALA A 632 4.24 12.67 -5.10
C ALA A 632 3.39 12.19 -6.29
N GLN A 633 3.94 11.38 -7.20
CA GLN A 633 3.18 10.75 -8.29
C GLN A 633 2.49 9.45 -7.86
N LEU A 634 3.00 8.79 -6.82
CA LEU A 634 2.59 7.45 -6.39
C LEU A 634 1.67 7.49 -5.17
N ILE A 635 1.94 8.38 -4.23
CA ILE A 635 1.23 8.49 -2.95
C ILE A 635 0.35 9.74 -2.99
N VAL A 636 -0.93 9.58 -2.66
CA VAL A 636 -1.95 10.64 -2.78
C VAL A 636 -2.68 10.95 -1.47
N TYR A 637 -2.35 10.23 -0.41
CA TYR A 637 -2.91 10.48 0.92
C TYR A 637 -2.45 11.82 1.49
N ARG A 638 -3.37 12.47 2.21
CA ARG A 638 -3.20 13.70 2.97
C ARG A 638 -3.70 13.54 4.40
N ASN A 639 -2.98 14.10 5.36
CA ASN A 639 -3.40 14.19 6.75
C ASN A 639 -4.63 15.12 6.90
N GLU A 640 -5.23 15.15 8.09
CA GLU A 640 -6.42 15.97 8.39
C GLU A 640 -6.18 17.48 8.14
N ASP A 641 -4.93 17.94 8.31
CA ASP A 641 -4.52 19.32 8.05
C ASP A 641 -4.22 19.61 6.56
N GLY A 642 -4.39 18.61 5.69
CA GLY A 642 -4.18 18.70 4.24
C GLY A 642 -2.73 18.48 3.78
N THR A 643 -1.79 18.31 4.71
CA THR A 643 -0.39 17.96 4.38
C THR A 643 -0.31 16.55 3.80
N PRO A 644 0.64 16.22 2.90
CA PRO A 644 0.80 14.86 2.40
C PRO A 644 1.07 13.83 3.51
N LEU A 645 0.85 12.55 3.22
CA LEU A 645 1.18 11.46 4.13
C LEU A 645 2.67 11.49 4.50
N GLY A 646 2.92 11.45 5.80
CA GLY A 646 4.24 11.30 6.39
C GLY A 646 4.97 12.62 6.60
N PHE A 647 5.84 12.61 7.60
CA PHE A 647 6.78 13.68 7.88
C PHE A 647 7.91 13.67 6.82
N ASP A 648 8.65 14.78 6.64
CA ASP A 648 9.69 14.83 5.59
C ASP A 648 10.67 13.65 5.77
N GLY A 649 10.71 12.79 4.76
CA GLY A 649 11.55 11.61 4.63
C GLY A 649 10.77 10.32 4.35
N GLU A 650 9.51 10.26 4.77
CA GLU A 650 8.73 9.02 4.76
C GLU A 650 8.26 8.60 3.37
N ALA A 651 7.80 9.55 2.55
CA ALA A 651 7.23 9.20 1.25
C ALA A 651 8.31 8.71 0.28
N ALA A 652 9.55 9.20 0.36
CA ALA A 652 10.68 8.64 -0.37
C ALA A 652 10.93 7.16 0.01
N CYS A 653 10.94 6.87 1.32
CA CYS A 653 11.10 5.51 1.81
C CYS A 653 9.95 4.57 1.40
N MET A 654 8.70 5.02 1.50
CA MET A 654 7.54 4.29 0.98
C MET A 654 7.62 4.09 -0.55
N GLY A 655 8.14 5.07 -1.28
CA GLY A 655 8.40 4.95 -2.72
C GLY A 655 9.35 3.80 -3.05
N VAL A 656 10.36 3.54 -2.20
CA VAL A 656 11.23 2.36 -2.35
C VAL A 656 10.47 1.05 -2.16
N GLU A 657 9.48 0.98 -1.26
CA GLU A 657 8.62 -0.21 -1.17
C GLU A 657 7.82 -0.46 -2.44
N VAL A 658 7.37 0.60 -3.12
CA VAL A 658 6.70 0.47 -4.42
C VAL A 658 7.66 -0.06 -5.48
N VAL A 659 8.95 0.33 -5.44
CA VAL A 659 9.99 -0.28 -6.28
C VAL A 659 10.18 -1.76 -5.95
N GLU A 660 10.23 -2.13 -4.66
CA GLU A 660 10.34 -3.53 -4.24
C GLU A 660 9.12 -4.35 -4.68
N ALA A 661 7.91 -3.80 -4.57
CA ALA A 661 6.67 -4.39 -5.04
C ALA A 661 6.70 -4.64 -6.56
N ALA A 662 7.18 -3.66 -7.34
CA ALA A 662 7.34 -3.78 -8.79
C ALA A 662 8.30 -4.90 -9.17
N LEU A 663 9.47 -4.96 -8.53
CA LEU A 663 10.47 -6.00 -8.78
C LEU A 663 9.98 -7.36 -8.27
N THR A 664 9.23 -7.42 -7.17
CA THR A 664 8.64 -8.66 -6.66
C THR A 664 7.63 -9.23 -7.65
N ALA A 665 6.75 -8.41 -8.22
CA ALA A 665 5.85 -8.84 -9.28
C ALA A 665 6.61 -9.38 -10.50
N LEU A 666 7.64 -8.66 -10.96
CA LEU A 666 8.47 -9.08 -12.09
C LEU A 666 9.19 -10.43 -11.86
N ASN A 667 9.64 -10.70 -10.63
CA ASN A 667 10.48 -11.85 -10.32
C ASN A 667 9.70 -13.09 -9.85
N ASP A 668 8.57 -12.90 -9.18
CA ASP A 668 7.87 -13.99 -8.48
C ASP A 668 6.54 -14.39 -9.14
N MET A 669 5.95 -13.54 -9.97
CA MET A 669 4.76 -13.95 -10.73
C MET A 669 5.16 -14.93 -11.83
N LYS A 670 4.31 -15.93 -12.05
CA LYS A 670 4.47 -16.90 -13.13
C LYS A 670 3.77 -16.45 -14.40
N THR A 671 4.33 -16.85 -15.52
CA THR A 671 3.80 -16.64 -16.87
C THR A 671 2.59 -17.53 -17.16
N PHE A 672 1.78 -17.14 -18.15
CA PHE A 672 0.67 -17.98 -18.63
C PHE A 672 1.14 -19.37 -19.11
N ASP A 673 2.37 -19.47 -19.61
CA ASP A 673 2.91 -20.75 -20.11
C ASP A 673 3.32 -21.67 -18.95
N GLU A 674 3.77 -21.12 -17.82
CA GLU A 674 4.10 -21.87 -16.61
C GLU A 674 2.85 -22.33 -15.85
N THR A 675 1.80 -21.52 -15.82
CA THR A 675 0.57 -21.79 -15.04
C THR A 675 -0.50 -22.54 -15.84
N GLY A 676 -0.40 -22.55 -17.18
CA GLY A 676 -1.44 -23.11 -18.04
C GLY A 676 -2.77 -22.37 -18.00
N VAL A 677 -2.82 -21.17 -17.41
CA VAL A 677 -4.04 -20.36 -17.33
C VAL A 677 -4.45 -19.91 -18.73
N THR A 678 -5.76 -19.95 -19.01
CA THR A 678 -6.31 -19.55 -20.30
C THR A 678 -6.03 -18.06 -20.60
N LYS A 679 -5.40 -17.79 -21.75
CA LYS A 679 -5.09 -16.44 -22.26
C LYS A 679 -6.34 -15.71 -22.76
N ALA A 680 -6.25 -14.38 -22.88
CA ALA A 680 -7.31 -13.54 -23.42
C ALA A 680 -7.71 -13.94 -24.86
N ILE A 681 -9.00 -13.81 -25.17
CA ILE A 681 -9.57 -13.99 -26.50
C ILE A 681 -9.19 -12.75 -27.33
N LYS A 682 -8.60 -12.98 -28.51
CA LYS A 682 -8.21 -11.92 -29.45
C LYS A 682 -9.38 -11.38 -30.24
#